data_AF-A0A942NVY4-F1
#
_entry.id   AF-A0A942NVY4-F1
#
_cell.length_a   1.000
_cell.length_b   1.000
_cell.length_c   1.000
_cell.angle_alpha   90.00
_cell.angle_beta   90.00
_cell.angle_gamma   90.00
#
_symmetry.space_group_name_H-M   'P 1'
#
loop_
_entity.id
_entity.type
_entity.pdbx_description
1 polymer ?
#
loop_
_entity_poly.entity_id
_entity_poly.type
_entity_poly.pdbx_seq_one_letter_code
_entity_poly.pdbx_strand_id
1 'polypeptide(L)'
;NEGEVESPGGQVIMAAATDKVYLANASEDDGVRGLLVEVKTGGKVENVGKIAAERGNVTLMGFAVNQNGRVSATTATNVNGSIRLLAREGGRVETLPGNVKRIVSSNTVRAADNGDGQGVSAQVVLGEGSVTEMLPDIGSAAALDGEAQPKSDVEIMAHKVHLQNEASIVAPSGNVDITATRNPANPVADNGANNDSRILVDAGAKIDVSGMDTAVRTMESNVIEVELRNFELADAPLQKSGILKGEKVKVDIREGTPLTDIQPFLDAIPRGIEERLAEGGNIVLKSEGDVIVEQGALLDISGGQVTFLGGIIETTKLLAGGRLIDISQADPLQTYDGIYGEVSVNYKKWGQTVTYKMQGGVFGQGRFEQGYVEGKSAGSLDIRSNTVVFDGELRADVVNGRLQRDLSERAVGGRLEIDTGFGDGFQAVVFGNGNPTVIDYDLDSLLGRDGNGLPLALALRAGQLFDSGVAEATFKTNAGISLAAGANLKLAEGGKLNLQGSGIDVNGTIQGSGADVDLLADNINLADGAQVLLQGQWVNDFAQPGNLDGKSLSIDGGSFTARMSGGSGGGISLAQGSRVNVSGGAWLKSDGSLQAGQAGEVSVIAGDSADGSVISVDGILEAYGIERGGKFTARANGVAIRREEIVNTAPGAQPLQITTDFFGRGGFAEFDIGANANGLTVAEGAVINLTQQNRVLSNGFSTKANADGIDAVSTLTTLEPLLRGPSSLTLRSDHAAGGNANSHLTIERGAAIVADPQSEIQLVSDSSLIVNGGIVARGGAVSMRIVPDKSPNDPFYVASQGIWLGESAVIDVSGVSEIMTDGLGRRFGEVYNGGSFSVDAQRGFFAAQAGSTINVSGTAEVLHIPTATAQGVRYNAQTIGSHAGTIAIAAAEGIFLDGRMLADGGNAAGTAGGTLQLALNINNRSDPNIETGSTFPGAPRTFVVSQQATPTLTSGFSQIGDALPNGLAGSAWIAAEQIVAGGFDSLALATSGTYVTVTEGGASSKVQVGNDAIVFEGDVSLKLDNALALDAANLVWRRAAAADTGSVTLQATTATLGSDSFRHSFLNPTAG
;
A
#
# COMPACT_ATOMS: atom_id res chain seq x y z
N ASN A 1 51.17 -9.58 -12.70
CA ASN A 1 51.19 -10.91 -12.06
C ASN A 1 51.05 -11.96 -13.15
N GLU A 2 52.11 -12.74 -13.36
CA GLU A 2 52.09 -13.92 -14.25
C GLU A 2 52.13 -15.25 -13.47
N GLY A 3 52.18 -15.19 -12.14
CA GLY A 3 52.28 -16.35 -11.25
C GLY A 3 51.08 -16.48 -10.31
N GLU A 4 51.32 -17.03 -9.12
CA GLU A 4 50.30 -17.24 -8.09
C GLU A 4 50.58 -16.39 -6.84
N VAL A 5 49.56 -15.70 -6.35
CA VAL A 5 49.61 -14.90 -5.11
C VAL A 5 48.45 -15.31 -4.22
N GLU A 6 48.72 -15.79 -3.00
CA GLU A 6 47.70 -16.21 -2.05
C GLU A 6 47.83 -15.50 -0.70
N SER A 7 46.71 -15.09 -0.11
CA SER A 7 46.64 -14.48 1.23
C SER A 7 45.41 -14.97 2.03
N PRO A 8 45.44 -16.19 2.59
CA PRO A 8 44.32 -16.72 3.37
C PRO A 8 44.04 -15.88 4.62
N GLY A 9 42.80 -15.44 4.78
CA GLY A 9 42.33 -14.54 5.84
C GLY A 9 42.93 -13.12 5.78
N GLY A 10 43.67 -12.81 4.72
CA GLY A 10 44.42 -11.56 4.56
C GLY A 10 43.91 -10.68 3.42
N GLN A 11 44.78 -9.81 2.93
CA GLN A 11 44.49 -8.88 1.85
C GLN A 11 45.63 -8.90 0.83
N VAL A 12 45.29 -8.94 -0.47
CA VAL A 12 46.22 -8.72 -1.57
C VAL A 12 45.95 -7.36 -2.19
N ILE A 13 46.95 -6.48 -2.22
CA ILE A 13 46.88 -5.19 -2.91
C ILE A 13 47.96 -5.15 -3.99
N MET A 14 47.56 -4.96 -5.26
CA MET A 14 48.48 -4.58 -6.34
C MET A 14 48.15 -3.16 -6.78
N ALA A 15 49.01 -2.21 -6.40
CA ALA A 15 48.85 -0.80 -6.75
C ALA A 15 49.99 -0.35 -7.67
N ALA A 16 49.65 0.14 -8.87
CA ALA A 16 50.60 0.73 -9.80
C ALA A 16 50.55 2.26 -9.72
N ALA A 17 51.65 2.87 -9.29
CA ALA A 17 51.81 4.32 -9.24
C ALA A 17 53.19 4.72 -9.79
N THR A 18 53.27 5.84 -10.48
CA THR A 18 54.57 6.41 -10.90
C THR A 18 55.19 7.31 -9.83
N ASP A 19 54.41 7.71 -8.82
CA ASP A 19 54.83 8.63 -7.76
C ASP A 19 54.41 8.18 -6.34
N LYS A 20 53.15 8.35 -5.94
CA LYS A 20 52.67 8.15 -4.57
C LYS A 20 51.52 7.15 -4.52
N VAL A 21 51.55 6.33 -3.47
CA VAL A 21 50.44 5.47 -3.04
C VAL A 21 49.94 6.00 -1.70
N TYR A 22 48.62 6.13 -1.58
CA TYR A 22 47.94 6.50 -0.34
C TYR A 22 47.30 5.26 0.26
N LEU A 23 47.42 5.12 1.57
CA LEU A 23 46.83 4.03 2.33
C LEU A 23 46.00 4.62 3.47
N ALA A 24 44.83 4.04 3.71
CA ALA A 24 44.00 4.34 4.86
C ALA A 24 43.40 3.05 5.40
N ASN A 25 43.05 3.02 6.68
CA ASN A 25 42.25 1.92 7.20
C ASN A 25 40.86 2.00 6.59
N ALA A 26 40.34 0.86 6.12
CA ALA A 26 38.94 0.74 5.77
C ALA A 26 38.07 0.85 7.02
N SER A 27 36.95 1.54 6.88
CA SER A 27 35.85 1.60 7.85
C SER A 27 34.86 0.44 7.62
N GLU A 28 33.92 0.27 8.55
CA GLU A 28 32.83 -0.71 8.38
C GLU A 28 31.99 -0.44 7.13
N ASP A 29 31.87 0.84 6.72
CA ASP A 29 31.10 1.28 5.56
C ASP A 29 31.81 1.01 4.21
N ASP A 30 33.12 0.73 4.21
CA ASP A 30 33.91 0.59 2.99
C ASP A 30 33.84 -0.82 2.36
N GLY A 31 33.11 -1.76 2.97
CA GLY A 31 32.93 -3.13 2.45
C GLY A 31 34.19 -4.01 2.45
N VAL A 32 35.33 -3.49 2.90
CA VAL A 32 36.64 -4.15 2.88
C VAL A 32 37.21 -4.24 4.28
N ARG A 33 37.82 -5.38 4.62
CA ARG A 33 38.68 -5.50 5.81
C ARG A 33 40.15 -5.23 5.45
N GLY A 34 40.77 -4.28 6.15
CA GLY A 34 42.18 -3.96 5.99
C GLY A 34 42.41 -2.54 5.48
N LEU A 35 43.19 -2.39 4.41
CA LEU A 35 43.61 -1.09 3.88
C LEU A 35 42.86 -0.73 2.59
N LEU A 36 42.44 0.53 2.50
CA LEU A 36 42.10 1.19 1.24
C LEU A 36 43.38 1.67 0.57
N VAL A 37 43.39 1.68 -0.76
CA VAL A 37 44.52 2.14 -1.55
C VAL A 37 44.07 3.12 -2.64
N GLU A 38 44.81 4.21 -2.80
CA GLU A 38 44.65 5.15 -3.92
C GLU A 38 46.03 5.51 -4.50
N VAL A 39 46.09 5.92 -5.76
CA VAL A 39 47.33 6.30 -6.44
C VAL A 39 47.27 7.76 -6.88
N LYS A 40 48.39 8.50 -6.74
CA LYS A 40 48.42 9.90 -7.19
C LYS A 40 48.44 9.98 -8.70
N THR A 41 49.40 9.32 -9.33
CA THR A 41 49.50 9.15 -10.78
C THR A 41 49.53 7.65 -11.08
N GLY A 42 48.47 7.13 -11.68
CA GLY A 42 48.26 5.68 -11.82
C GLY A 42 49.08 5.07 -12.97
N GLY A 43 49.53 3.84 -12.78
CA GLY A 43 50.18 3.01 -13.81
C GLY A 43 49.31 1.84 -14.27
N LYS A 44 49.92 0.86 -14.94
CA LYS A 44 49.24 -0.37 -15.39
C LYS A 44 49.36 -1.48 -14.34
N VAL A 45 48.24 -2.07 -13.95
CA VAL A 45 48.17 -3.35 -13.22
C VAL A 45 47.68 -4.42 -14.20
N GLU A 46 48.41 -5.53 -14.28
CA GLU A 46 48.07 -6.64 -15.19
C GLU A 46 48.16 -7.96 -14.44
N ASN A 47 47.11 -8.77 -14.52
CA ASN A 47 47.06 -10.12 -13.97
C ASN A 47 46.72 -11.12 -15.08
N VAL A 48 47.67 -11.99 -15.44
CA VAL A 48 47.45 -13.16 -16.30
C VAL A 48 47.55 -14.48 -15.51
N GLY A 49 47.95 -14.39 -14.23
CA GLY A 49 48.09 -15.52 -13.31
C GLY A 49 46.89 -15.67 -12.36
N LYS A 50 47.13 -16.22 -11.16
CA LYS A 50 46.12 -16.42 -10.11
C LYS A 50 46.38 -15.52 -8.90
N ILE A 51 45.33 -14.88 -8.39
CA ILE A 51 45.35 -14.15 -7.12
C ILE A 51 44.22 -14.70 -6.25
N ALA A 52 44.49 -15.12 -5.02
CA ALA A 52 43.47 -15.66 -4.11
C ALA A 52 43.57 -15.06 -2.70
N ALA A 53 42.43 -14.67 -2.12
CA ALA A 53 42.31 -14.23 -0.74
C ALA A 53 41.11 -14.90 -0.05
N GLU A 54 41.28 -16.14 0.42
CA GLU A 54 40.23 -16.87 1.13
C GLU A 54 39.75 -16.09 2.37
N ARG A 55 38.44 -15.86 2.52
CA ARG A 55 37.86 -15.04 3.60
C ARG A 55 38.55 -13.67 3.72
N GLY A 56 39.06 -13.15 2.61
CA GLY A 56 39.93 -11.99 2.53
C GLY A 56 39.52 -11.07 1.38
N ASN A 57 40.40 -10.14 1.02
CA ASN A 57 40.10 -9.10 0.04
C ASN A 57 41.20 -8.95 -1.00
N VAL A 58 40.84 -8.70 -2.26
CA VAL A 58 41.79 -8.41 -3.35
C VAL A 58 41.53 -7.00 -3.90
N THR A 59 42.58 -6.21 -4.07
CA THR A 59 42.48 -4.89 -4.71
C THR A 59 43.55 -4.73 -5.79
N LEU A 60 43.10 -4.47 -7.03
CA LEU A 60 43.94 -4.08 -8.16
C LEU A 60 43.67 -2.60 -8.46
N MET A 61 44.70 -1.76 -8.34
CA MET A 61 44.57 -0.30 -8.37
C MET A 61 45.60 0.34 -9.32
N GLY A 62 45.15 1.10 -10.31
CA GLY A 62 46.03 1.78 -11.26
C GLY A 62 45.29 2.83 -12.09
N PHE A 63 45.88 3.27 -13.19
CA PHE A 63 45.17 3.99 -14.26
C PHE A 63 44.64 3.03 -15.33
N ALA A 64 45.27 1.86 -15.48
CA ALA A 64 44.75 0.74 -16.25
C ALA A 64 44.83 -0.55 -15.43
N VAL A 65 43.74 -1.31 -15.39
CA VAL A 65 43.66 -2.59 -14.69
C VAL A 65 43.19 -3.66 -15.67
N ASN A 66 44.09 -4.57 -16.03
CA ASN A 66 43.80 -5.68 -16.94
C ASN A 66 43.78 -6.99 -16.15
N GLN A 67 42.60 -7.57 -16.00
CA GLN A 67 42.37 -8.85 -15.36
C GLN A 67 42.14 -9.90 -16.46
N ASN A 68 43.20 -10.63 -16.81
CA ASN A 68 43.24 -11.63 -17.89
C ASN A 68 43.46 -13.07 -17.35
N GLY A 69 43.43 -13.25 -16.03
CA GLY A 69 43.69 -14.51 -15.36
C GLY A 69 42.57 -14.88 -14.40
N ARG A 70 42.92 -15.31 -13.18
CA ARG A 70 41.96 -15.59 -12.11
C ARG A 70 42.18 -14.70 -10.90
N VAL A 71 41.11 -14.08 -10.40
CA VAL A 71 41.08 -13.41 -9.09
C VAL A 71 39.97 -14.05 -8.27
N SER A 72 40.30 -14.54 -7.07
CA SER A 72 39.34 -15.20 -6.20
C SER A 72 39.36 -14.69 -4.75
N ALA A 73 38.17 -14.61 -4.15
CA ALA A 73 37.99 -14.49 -2.71
C ALA A 73 36.93 -15.52 -2.25
N THR A 74 36.73 -15.68 -0.94
CA THR A 74 35.65 -16.54 -0.44
C THR A 74 34.85 -15.88 0.68
N THR A 75 33.58 -16.25 0.79
CA THR A 75 32.66 -15.77 1.82
C THR A 75 32.25 -16.90 2.75
N ALA A 76 32.27 -16.63 4.05
CA ALA A 76 31.86 -17.53 5.11
C ALA A 76 30.64 -16.95 5.85
N THR A 77 30.06 -17.73 6.76
CA THR A 77 28.88 -17.32 7.54
C THR A 77 29.09 -16.07 8.41
N ASN A 78 30.33 -15.78 8.80
CA ASN A 78 30.70 -14.66 9.67
C ASN A 78 31.60 -13.61 9.02
N VAL A 79 32.01 -13.81 7.76
CA VAL A 79 33.05 -13.02 7.10
C VAL A 79 32.81 -12.97 5.59
N ASN A 80 32.65 -11.77 5.01
CA ASN A 80 32.52 -11.60 3.55
C ASN A 80 33.89 -11.54 2.84
N GLY A 81 33.97 -11.99 1.60
CA GLY A 81 35.08 -11.67 0.68
C GLY A 81 34.79 -10.42 -0.16
N SER A 82 35.83 -9.69 -0.59
CA SER A 82 35.67 -8.58 -1.54
C SER A 82 36.76 -8.52 -2.62
N ILE A 83 36.40 -8.08 -3.82
CA ILE A 83 37.32 -7.86 -4.95
C ILE A 83 37.10 -6.44 -5.48
N ARG A 84 38.19 -5.68 -5.64
CA ARG A 84 38.15 -4.29 -6.12
C ARG A 84 39.07 -4.09 -7.31
N LEU A 85 38.51 -3.71 -8.45
CA LEU A 85 39.22 -3.43 -9.70
C LEU A 85 39.05 -1.94 -10.02
N LEU A 86 40.06 -1.15 -9.70
CA LEU A 86 39.94 0.31 -9.67
C LEU A 86 40.95 0.96 -10.61
N ALA A 87 40.46 1.55 -11.69
CA ALA A 87 41.22 2.36 -12.63
C ALA A 87 40.91 3.85 -12.42
N ARG A 88 41.66 4.51 -11.53
CA ARG A 88 41.50 5.92 -11.20
C ARG A 88 42.80 6.51 -10.63
N GLU A 89 42.93 7.84 -10.69
CA GLU A 89 44.10 8.54 -10.16
C GLU A 89 43.73 9.89 -9.51
N GLY A 90 44.75 10.66 -9.16
CA GLY A 90 44.60 11.92 -8.45
C GLY A 90 44.37 11.74 -6.96
N GLY A 91 44.75 10.59 -6.40
CA GLY A 91 44.66 10.26 -4.98
C GLY A 91 45.05 11.43 -4.07
N ARG A 92 44.25 11.69 -3.05
CA ARG A 92 44.50 12.71 -2.03
C ARG A 92 43.80 12.37 -0.73
N VAL A 93 44.22 13.04 0.34
CA VAL A 93 43.52 13.00 1.63
C VAL A 93 42.49 14.13 1.65
N GLU A 94 41.23 13.77 1.78
CA GLU A 94 40.11 14.68 2.03
C GLU A 94 39.87 14.78 3.54
N THR A 95 39.57 15.99 4.04
CA THR A 95 39.18 16.21 5.44
C THR A 95 37.73 16.67 5.48
N LEU A 96 36.88 15.84 6.06
CA LEU A 96 35.45 16.07 6.25
C LEU A 96 35.20 16.92 7.52
N PRO A 97 33.98 17.48 7.69
CA PRO A 97 33.58 18.11 8.95
C PRO A 97 33.89 17.21 10.16
N GLY A 98 34.38 17.78 11.26
CA GLY A 98 34.78 17.02 12.45
C GLY A 98 36.20 16.44 12.41
N ASN A 99 37.06 16.88 11.47
CA ASN A 99 38.45 16.40 11.30
C ASN A 99 38.59 14.91 10.92
N VAL A 100 37.52 14.30 10.38
CA VAL A 100 37.57 12.95 9.82
C VAL A 100 38.34 13.00 8.50
N LYS A 101 39.32 12.11 8.31
CA LYS A 101 40.14 12.05 7.09
C LYS A 101 39.83 10.79 6.31
N ARG A 102 39.69 10.91 4.99
CA ARG A 102 39.48 9.82 4.04
C ARG A 102 40.42 9.97 2.85
N ILE A 103 40.78 8.86 2.22
CA ILE A 103 41.46 8.89 0.92
C ILE A 103 40.42 8.86 -0.21
N VAL A 104 40.61 9.72 -1.21
CA VAL A 104 39.74 9.80 -2.39
C VAL A 104 40.59 9.96 -3.65
N SER A 105 40.11 9.43 -4.76
CA SER A 105 40.62 9.74 -6.10
C SER A 105 39.78 10.81 -6.75
N SER A 106 40.32 11.49 -7.77
CA SER A 106 39.63 12.65 -8.37
C SER A 106 39.53 12.64 -9.87
N ASN A 107 40.27 11.77 -10.56
CA ASN A 107 40.24 11.72 -12.01
C ASN A 107 40.25 10.26 -12.48
N THR A 108 39.51 10.01 -13.54
CA THR A 108 39.65 8.82 -14.41
C THR A 108 40.01 9.24 -15.83
N VAL A 109 40.14 10.54 -16.09
CA VAL A 109 40.53 11.10 -17.39
C VAL A 109 41.73 12.04 -17.22
N ARG A 110 42.64 12.00 -18.19
CA ARG A 110 43.81 12.90 -18.30
C ARG A 110 43.58 13.94 -19.38
N ALA A 111 44.14 15.14 -19.19
CA ALA A 111 44.10 16.20 -20.20
C ALA A 111 44.98 15.89 -21.44
N ALA A 112 46.03 15.09 -21.25
CA ALA A 112 46.93 14.63 -22.30
C ALA A 112 47.52 13.26 -21.92
N ASP A 113 47.92 12.49 -22.93
CA ASP A 113 48.63 11.23 -22.72
C ASP A 113 50.01 11.49 -22.07
N ASN A 114 50.33 10.71 -21.04
CA ASN A 114 51.61 10.78 -20.34
C ASN A 114 52.74 10.04 -21.08
N GLY A 115 52.44 9.36 -22.19
CA GLY A 115 53.40 8.54 -22.94
C GLY A 115 53.74 7.22 -22.22
N ASP A 116 52.90 6.80 -21.29
CA ASP A 116 53.02 5.55 -20.50
C ASP A 116 52.26 4.38 -21.13
N GLY A 117 51.71 4.59 -22.33
CA GLY A 117 50.95 3.59 -23.07
C GLY A 117 49.56 3.30 -22.49
N GLN A 118 49.07 4.11 -21.54
CA GLN A 118 47.73 3.96 -20.96
C GLN A 118 46.72 4.97 -21.53
N GLY A 119 47.16 5.89 -22.38
CA GLY A 119 46.29 6.90 -23.00
C GLY A 119 45.74 7.91 -22.00
N VAL A 120 44.55 8.44 -22.31
CA VAL A 120 43.90 9.51 -21.55
C VAL A 120 42.71 9.06 -20.71
N SER A 121 42.23 7.83 -20.91
CA SER A 121 41.05 7.31 -20.24
C SER A 121 41.46 6.13 -19.38
N ALA A 122 41.12 6.16 -18.10
CA ALA A 122 41.38 5.06 -17.20
C ALA A 122 40.46 3.87 -17.54
N GLN A 123 41.03 2.67 -17.61
CA GLN A 123 40.32 1.48 -18.09
C GLN A 123 40.42 0.31 -17.10
N VAL A 124 39.30 -0.37 -16.87
CA VAL A 124 39.29 -1.73 -16.33
C VAL A 124 38.87 -2.66 -17.45
N VAL A 125 39.72 -3.63 -17.78
CA VAL A 125 39.45 -4.67 -18.77
C VAL A 125 39.46 -6.03 -18.07
N LEU A 126 38.34 -6.74 -18.13
CA LEU A 126 38.27 -8.17 -17.86
C LEU A 126 38.47 -8.86 -19.20
N GLY A 127 39.65 -9.44 -19.39
CA GLY A 127 40.09 -9.98 -20.66
C GLY A 127 39.36 -11.27 -21.05
N GLU A 128 39.52 -11.68 -22.30
CA GLU A 128 38.91 -12.89 -22.84
C GLU A 128 39.13 -14.12 -21.95
N GLY A 129 38.05 -14.79 -21.55
CA GLY A 129 38.09 -15.99 -20.70
C GLY A 129 38.55 -15.77 -19.24
N SER A 130 38.66 -14.52 -18.77
CA SER A 130 39.11 -14.23 -17.41
C SER A 130 38.05 -14.57 -16.36
N VAL A 131 38.49 -14.88 -15.13
CA VAL A 131 37.58 -15.25 -14.03
C VAL A 131 37.81 -14.38 -12.80
N THR A 132 36.76 -13.71 -12.35
CA THR A 132 36.69 -12.99 -11.07
C THR A 132 35.61 -13.64 -10.22
N GLU A 133 35.97 -14.34 -9.15
CA GLU A 133 35.02 -15.17 -8.39
C GLU A 133 35.07 -14.97 -6.88
N MET A 134 33.90 -15.07 -6.23
CA MET A 134 33.75 -15.05 -4.78
C MET A 134 32.87 -16.21 -4.36
N LEU A 135 33.50 -17.37 -4.12
CA LEU A 135 32.79 -18.61 -3.85
C LEU A 135 32.55 -18.81 -2.34
N PRO A 136 31.47 -19.50 -1.94
CA PRO A 136 31.23 -19.83 -0.53
C PRO A 136 32.31 -20.76 0.04
N ASP A 137 32.72 -20.51 1.28
CA ASP A 137 33.51 -21.44 2.08
C ASP A 137 32.60 -22.50 2.72
N ILE A 138 32.31 -23.56 1.95
CA ILE A 138 31.40 -24.66 2.34
C ILE A 138 31.85 -25.36 3.65
N GLY A 139 33.13 -25.24 4.02
CA GLY A 139 33.65 -25.79 5.28
C GLY A 139 33.45 -24.89 6.52
N SER A 140 32.88 -23.70 6.35
CA SER A 140 32.66 -22.75 7.45
C SER A 140 31.60 -23.22 8.45
N ALA A 141 31.71 -22.75 9.70
CA ALA A 141 30.73 -23.08 10.74
C ALA A 141 29.36 -22.49 10.40
N ALA A 142 28.27 -23.17 10.77
CA ALA A 142 26.93 -22.61 10.65
C ALA A 142 26.76 -21.36 11.52
N ALA A 143 25.95 -20.41 11.06
CA ALA A 143 25.50 -19.23 11.81
C ALA A 143 24.03 -19.37 12.20
N LEU A 144 23.60 -18.62 13.20
CA LEU A 144 22.18 -18.62 13.62
C LEU A 144 21.32 -17.89 12.58
N ASP A 145 20.09 -18.34 12.37
CA ASP A 145 19.20 -17.77 11.35
C ASP A 145 18.98 -16.26 11.58
N GLY A 146 18.85 -15.84 12.84
CA GLY A 146 18.67 -14.44 13.24
C GLY A 146 19.92 -13.55 13.13
N GLU A 147 21.09 -14.11 12.82
CA GLU A 147 22.28 -13.30 12.51
C GLU A 147 22.23 -12.82 11.05
N ALA A 148 22.75 -11.63 10.74
CA ALA A 148 22.83 -11.17 9.35
C ALA A 148 23.96 -11.89 8.60
N GLN A 149 23.72 -12.29 7.35
CA GLN A 149 24.75 -12.90 6.50
C GLN A 149 25.60 -11.82 5.81
N PRO A 150 26.93 -11.76 6.04
CA PRO A 150 27.80 -10.89 5.27
C PRO A 150 27.79 -11.30 3.78
N LYS A 151 27.49 -10.35 2.89
CA LYS A 151 27.46 -10.55 1.43
C LYS A 151 28.82 -10.24 0.79
N SER A 152 29.16 -11.01 -0.24
CA SER A 152 30.36 -10.78 -1.06
C SER A 152 30.23 -9.50 -1.87
N ASP A 153 31.34 -8.80 -2.17
CA ASP A 153 31.31 -7.51 -2.88
C ASP A 153 32.37 -7.41 -3.99
N VAL A 154 31.94 -7.16 -5.23
CA VAL A 154 32.83 -6.80 -6.35
C VAL A 154 32.61 -5.33 -6.69
N GLU A 155 33.64 -4.51 -6.53
CA GLU A 155 33.63 -3.12 -6.99
C GLU A 155 34.54 -2.97 -8.21
N ILE A 156 34.00 -2.42 -9.29
CA ILE A 156 34.74 -2.06 -10.50
C ILE A 156 34.50 -0.59 -10.79
N MET A 157 35.57 0.19 -10.93
CA MET A 157 35.45 1.61 -11.25
C MET A 157 36.50 2.07 -12.26
N ALA A 158 36.06 2.79 -13.29
CA ALA A 158 36.93 3.33 -14.34
C ALA A 158 36.30 4.54 -15.06
N HIS A 159 36.99 5.11 -16.05
CA HIS A 159 36.31 5.88 -17.10
C HIS A 159 35.60 4.94 -18.07
N LYS A 160 36.27 3.82 -18.43
CA LYS A 160 35.70 2.77 -19.27
C LYS A 160 35.91 1.39 -18.65
N VAL A 161 34.84 0.60 -18.59
CA VAL A 161 34.86 -0.79 -18.13
C VAL A 161 34.50 -1.69 -19.31
N HIS A 162 35.33 -2.69 -19.59
CA HIS A 162 35.13 -3.64 -20.67
C HIS A 162 35.19 -5.07 -20.15
N LEU A 163 34.08 -5.81 -20.25
CA LEU A 163 34.03 -7.25 -20.02
C LEU A 163 34.06 -7.92 -21.39
N GLN A 164 35.20 -8.53 -21.73
CA GLN A 164 35.40 -9.15 -23.03
C GLN A 164 34.71 -10.51 -23.14
N ASN A 165 34.66 -11.05 -24.36
CA ASN A 165 34.11 -12.38 -24.66
C ASN A 165 34.59 -13.45 -23.65
N GLU A 166 33.65 -14.24 -23.13
CA GLU A 166 33.89 -15.30 -22.13
C GLU A 166 34.48 -14.83 -20.77
N ALA A 167 34.61 -13.52 -20.51
CA ALA A 167 34.95 -13.02 -19.18
C ALA A 167 33.81 -13.30 -18.19
N SER A 168 34.15 -13.71 -16.96
CA SER A 168 33.17 -14.17 -15.97
C SER A 168 33.37 -13.52 -14.60
N ILE A 169 32.30 -12.95 -14.06
CA ILE A 169 32.17 -12.53 -12.66
C ILE A 169 31.18 -13.48 -11.98
N VAL A 170 31.61 -14.18 -10.91
CA VAL A 170 30.76 -15.14 -10.18
C VAL A 170 30.76 -14.80 -8.69
N ALA A 171 29.63 -14.38 -8.14
CA ALA A 171 29.50 -13.94 -6.76
C ALA A 171 28.11 -14.30 -6.20
N PRO A 172 27.84 -15.57 -5.85
CA PRO A 172 26.52 -16.01 -5.39
C PRO A 172 25.99 -15.18 -4.23
N SER A 173 24.75 -14.68 -4.36
CA SER A 173 24.10 -13.76 -3.39
C SER A 173 24.86 -12.45 -3.11
N GLY A 174 25.95 -12.19 -3.85
CA GLY A 174 26.84 -11.05 -3.66
C GLY A 174 26.36 -9.80 -4.38
N ASN A 175 27.10 -8.71 -4.20
CA ASN A 175 26.91 -7.46 -4.91
C ASN A 175 28.02 -7.28 -5.95
N VAL A 176 27.64 -6.87 -7.16
CA VAL A 176 28.57 -6.47 -8.23
C VAL A 176 28.22 -5.04 -8.62
N ASP A 177 29.09 -4.08 -8.25
CA ASP A 177 28.95 -2.66 -8.56
C ASP A 177 29.98 -2.27 -9.62
N ILE A 178 29.52 -1.91 -10.81
CA ILE A 178 30.34 -1.43 -11.91
C ILE A 178 29.99 0.03 -12.18
N THR A 179 30.98 0.90 -12.03
CA THR A 179 30.83 2.35 -12.20
C THR A 179 31.79 2.91 -13.26
N ALA A 180 31.25 3.50 -14.31
CA ALA A 180 31.97 4.30 -15.29
C ALA A 180 31.70 5.79 -15.06
N THR A 181 32.73 6.55 -14.72
CA THR A 181 32.61 7.99 -14.36
C THR A 181 33.87 8.74 -14.75
N ARG A 182 33.75 10.05 -15.01
CA ARG A 182 34.88 10.99 -15.12
C ARG A 182 35.41 11.45 -13.76
N ASN A 183 34.54 11.52 -12.75
CA ASN A 183 34.86 12.06 -11.43
C ASN A 183 34.61 11.02 -10.32
N PRO A 184 35.61 10.19 -10.00
CA PRO A 184 35.46 9.15 -8.98
C PRO A 184 35.27 9.68 -7.55
N ALA A 185 35.49 10.98 -7.29
CA ALA A 185 35.17 11.58 -5.99
C ALA A 185 33.66 11.82 -5.79
N ASN A 186 32.92 11.94 -6.90
CA ASN A 186 31.48 12.11 -6.93
C ASN A 186 30.95 11.39 -8.17
N PRO A 187 31.00 10.04 -8.18
CA PRO A 187 30.61 9.26 -9.34
C PRO A 187 29.14 9.51 -9.66
N VAL A 188 28.77 9.39 -10.94
CA VAL A 188 27.40 9.66 -11.42
C VAL A 188 26.89 11.02 -10.95
N ALA A 189 27.72 12.05 -11.17
CA ALA A 189 27.33 13.44 -10.93
C ALA A 189 27.53 14.35 -12.16
N ASP A 190 28.35 13.93 -13.14
CA ASP A 190 28.41 14.60 -14.44
C ASP A 190 27.27 14.10 -15.32
N ASN A 191 26.25 14.95 -15.44
CA ASN A 191 25.01 14.68 -16.15
C ASN A 191 25.03 15.18 -17.60
N GLY A 192 26.17 15.67 -18.08
CA GLY A 192 26.26 16.24 -19.42
C GLY A 192 26.01 15.20 -20.51
N ALA A 193 25.15 15.52 -21.48
CA ALA A 193 24.77 14.66 -22.61
C ALA A 193 25.91 14.22 -23.56
N ASN A 194 27.17 14.61 -23.28
CA ASN A 194 28.38 14.29 -24.03
C ASN A 194 29.46 13.64 -23.14
N ASN A 195 29.05 12.82 -22.18
CA ASN A 195 29.95 12.00 -21.40
C ASN A 195 30.29 10.71 -22.16
N ASP A 196 31.58 10.38 -22.23
CA ASP A 196 32.15 9.23 -22.94
C ASP A 196 32.57 8.09 -22.00
N SER A 197 32.16 8.17 -20.73
CA SER A 197 32.24 7.03 -19.80
C SER A 197 31.38 5.87 -20.31
N ARG A 198 31.90 4.64 -20.22
CA ARG A 198 31.27 3.46 -20.82
C ARG A 198 31.40 2.22 -19.95
N ILE A 199 30.34 1.44 -19.90
CA ILE A 199 30.37 0.03 -19.52
C ILE A 199 29.99 -0.78 -20.77
N LEU A 200 30.90 -1.65 -21.23
CA LEU A 200 30.67 -2.55 -22.36
C LEU A 200 30.81 -3.99 -21.87
N VAL A 201 29.75 -4.77 -22.07
CA VAL A 201 29.69 -6.21 -21.78
C VAL A 201 29.50 -6.96 -23.09
N ASP A 202 30.58 -7.56 -23.57
CA ASP A 202 30.62 -8.24 -24.86
C ASP A 202 29.75 -9.50 -24.88
N ALA A 203 29.35 -9.91 -26.08
CA ALA A 203 28.75 -11.21 -26.31
C ALA A 203 29.57 -12.33 -25.64
N GLY A 204 28.92 -13.23 -24.90
CA GLY A 204 29.56 -14.35 -24.20
C GLY A 204 30.14 -14.02 -22.82
N ALA A 205 30.23 -12.74 -22.43
CA ALA A 205 30.59 -12.37 -21.07
C ALA A 205 29.46 -12.73 -20.08
N LYS A 206 29.81 -13.02 -18.83
CA LYS A 206 28.87 -13.46 -17.78
C LYS A 206 29.08 -12.69 -16.48
N ILE A 207 27.99 -12.16 -15.92
CA ILE A 207 27.93 -11.69 -14.53
C ILE A 207 26.87 -12.53 -13.82
N ASP A 208 27.28 -13.27 -12.80
CA ASP A 208 26.44 -14.25 -12.11
C ASP A 208 26.51 -14.02 -10.61
N VAL A 209 25.38 -13.58 -10.08
CA VAL A 209 25.15 -13.39 -8.65
C VAL A 209 24.01 -14.29 -8.17
N SER A 210 23.70 -15.37 -8.90
CA SER A 210 22.57 -16.23 -8.61
C SER A 210 22.66 -16.86 -7.22
N GLY A 211 21.51 -17.11 -6.62
CA GLY A 211 21.43 -17.82 -5.35
C GLY A 211 21.89 -19.28 -5.48
N MET A 212 22.34 -19.86 -4.38
CA MET A 212 22.74 -21.27 -4.31
C MET A 212 21.52 -22.21 -4.31
N ASP A 213 21.62 -23.31 -5.07
CA ASP A 213 20.59 -24.35 -5.20
C ASP A 213 21.03 -25.72 -4.64
N THR A 214 22.24 -25.79 -4.08
CA THR A 214 22.87 -27.03 -3.59
C THR A 214 22.48 -27.40 -2.16
N ALA A 215 21.80 -26.51 -1.43
CA ALA A 215 21.42 -26.73 -0.05
C ALA A 215 20.38 -27.86 0.08
N VAL A 216 20.74 -28.94 0.78
CA VAL A 216 19.86 -30.08 1.03
C VAL A 216 19.63 -30.26 2.53
N ARG A 217 18.36 -30.34 2.93
CA ARG A 217 17.92 -30.56 4.30
C ARG A 217 17.07 -31.83 4.40
N THR A 218 17.06 -32.46 5.58
CA THR A 218 16.15 -33.57 5.85
C THR A 218 14.81 -33.02 6.33
N MET A 219 13.73 -33.78 6.13
CA MET A 219 12.40 -33.35 6.57
C MET A 219 12.33 -33.06 8.08
N GLU A 220 13.10 -33.81 8.88
CA GLU A 220 13.15 -33.68 10.34
C GLU A 220 13.71 -32.32 10.79
N SER A 221 14.43 -31.60 9.93
CA SER A 221 14.92 -30.25 10.23
C SER A 221 13.82 -29.20 10.33
N ASN A 222 12.61 -29.50 9.84
CA ASN A 222 11.41 -28.67 10.04
C ASN A 222 10.82 -28.83 11.45
N VAL A 223 11.42 -29.61 12.34
CA VAL A 223 10.93 -29.81 13.70
C VAL A 223 11.86 -29.16 14.71
N ILE A 224 11.32 -28.23 15.49
CA ILE A 224 12.02 -27.60 16.62
C ILE A 224 11.48 -28.13 17.95
N GLU A 225 12.33 -28.13 18.98
CA GLU A 225 11.94 -28.46 20.35
C GLU A 225 11.83 -27.17 21.17
N VAL A 226 10.62 -26.90 21.68
CA VAL A 226 10.30 -25.70 22.45
C VAL A 226 9.97 -26.09 23.89
N GLU A 227 10.66 -25.51 24.86
CA GLU A 227 10.36 -25.71 26.28
C GLU A 227 9.33 -24.68 26.75
N LEU A 228 8.13 -25.14 27.13
CA LEU A 228 7.00 -24.27 27.47
C LEU A 228 7.08 -23.79 28.92
N ARG A 229 7.72 -22.65 29.18
CA ARG A 229 7.76 -22.03 30.52
C ARG A 229 6.69 -20.96 30.66
N ASN A 230 6.72 -20.22 31.77
CA ASN A 230 5.72 -19.18 32.05
C ASN A 230 5.70 -18.06 30.99
N PHE A 231 6.83 -17.76 30.37
CA PHE A 231 6.95 -16.72 29.35
C PHE A 231 6.43 -17.23 28.00
N GLU A 232 6.85 -18.42 27.59
CA GLU A 232 6.41 -19.06 26.34
C GLU A 232 4.89 -19.29 26.35
N LEU A 233 4.30 -19.61 27.50
CA LEU A 233 2.85 -19.75 27.66
C LEU A 233 2.12 -18.43 27.95
N ALA A 234 2.70 -17.27 27.62
CA ALA A 234 2.13 -15.95 27.93
C ALA A 234 0.64 -15.84 27.56
N ASP A 235 0.31 -16.26 26.33
CA ASP A 235 -1.00 -16.19 25.69
C ASP A 235 -1.85 -17.46 25.88
N ALA A 236 -1.31 -18.45 26.59
CA ALA A 236 -1.98 -19.71 26.92
C ALA A 236 -2.17 -19.84 28.45
N PRO A 237 -3.03 -18.99 29.08
CA PRO A 237 -3.09 -18.85 30.54
C PRO A 237 -3.49 -20.15 31.26
N LEU A 238 -4.34 -20.98 30.65
CA LEU A 238 -4.74 -22.26 31.24
C LEU A 238 -3.61 -23.29 31.25
N GLN A 239 -2.59 -23.12 30.41
CA GLN A 239 -1.44 -24.01 30.35
C GLN A 239 -0.37 -23.67 31.41
N LYS A 240 -0.38 -22.46 31.97
CA LYS A 240 0.57 -22.04 33.04
C LYS A 240 0.44 -22.80 34.35
N SER A 241 -0.66 -23.54 34.53
CA SER A 241 -0.87 -24.48 35.63
C SER A 241 -1.19 -25.90 35.15
N GLY A 242 -1.15 -26.13 33.83
CA GLY A 242 -1.47 -27.40 33.20
C GLY A 242 -0.25 -28.32 33.07
N ILE A 243 -0.46 -29.44 32.41
CA ILE A 243 0.57 -30.47 32.17
C ILE A 243 1.70 -30.03 31.24
N LEU A 244 1.50 -28.96 30.46
CA LEU A 244 2.46 -28.49 29.45
C LEU A 244 3.56 -27.62 30.04
N LYS A 245 3.37 -27.12 31.27
CA LYS A 245 4.35 -26.23 31.89
C LYS A 245 5.63 -26.96 32.26
N GLY A 246 6.74 -26.46 31.73
CA GLY A 246 8.08 -27.02 31.91
C GLY A 246 8.37 -28.21 31.00
N GLU A 247 7.44 -28.58 30.11
CA GLU A 247 7.62 -29.67 29.17
C GLU A 247 8.20 -29.17 27.84
N LYS A 248 8.92 -30.07 27.17
CA LYS A 248 9.50 -29.85 25.85
C LYS A 248 8.58 -30.42 24.78
N VAL A 249 8.11 -29.56 23.88
CA VAL A 249 7.21 -29.93 22.78
C VAL A 249 7.93 -29.83 21.44
N LYS A 250 7.68 -30.79 20.55
CA LYS A 250 8.17 -30.78 19.17
C LYS A 250 7.14 -30.10 18.28
N VAL A 251 7.53 -29.01 17.63
CA VAL A 251 6.66 -28.19 16.76
C VAL A 251 7.22 -28.23 15.34
N ASP A 252 6.34 -28.46 14.35
CA ASP A 252 6.69 -28.31 12.94
C ASP A 252 6.67 -26.81 12.59
N ILE A 253 7.81 -26.27 12.16
CA ILE A 253 7.97 -24.83 11.88
C ILE A 253 7.06 -24.34 10.76
N ARG A 254 6.58 -25.25 9.90
CA ARG A 254 5.70 -24.94 8.76
C ARG A 254 4.24 -24.75 9.20
N GLU A 255 3.86 -25.30 10.35
CA GLU A 255 2.50 -25.21 10.91
C GLU A 255 2.45 -24.32 12.16
N GLY A 256 3.55 -24.19 12.89
CA GLY A 256 3.64 -23.43 14.14
C GLY A 256 2.84 -24.04 15.30
N THR A 257 2.59 -23.25 16.34
CA THR A 257 1.66 -23.59 17.43
C THR A 257 1.02 -22.32 17.99
N PRO A 258 -0.29 -22.33 18.30
CA PRO A 258 -0.96 -21.19 18.93
C PRO A 258 -0.67 -21.07 20.43
N LEU A 259 0.08 -22.01 21.04
CA LEU A 259 0.38 -21.99 22.47
C LEU A 259 1.54 -21.06 22.86
N THR A 260 2.41 -20.72 21.91
CA THR A 260 3.62 -19.93 22.15
C THR A 260 4.17 -19.32 20.87
N ASP A 261 4.81 -18.15 20.98
CA ASP A 261 5.60 -17.59 19.89
C ASP A 261 6.90 -18.39 19.71
N ILE A 262 7.08 -18.94 18.51
CA ILE A 262 8.24 -19.77 18.16
C ILE A 262 9.36 -18.98 17.48
N GLN A 263 9.18 -17.68 17.19
CA GLN A 263 10.17 -16.88 16.46
C GLN A 263 11.57 -16.91 17.09
N PRO A 264 11.75 -16.80 18.43
CA PRO A 264 13.08 -16.87 19.04
C PRO A 264 13.79 -18.22 18.82
N PHE A 265 13.03 -19.29 18.60
CA PHE A 265 13.56 -20.63 18.32
C PHE A 265 13.91 -20.80 16.84
N LEU A 266 13.17 -20.16 15.94
CA LEU A 266 13.50 -20.09 14.51
C LEU A 266 14.81 -19.32 14.32
N ASP A 267 14.97 -18.18 14.98
CA ASP A 267 16.17 -17.34 14.91
C ASP A 267 17.43 -18.08 15.43
N ALA A 268 17.25 -19.09 16.27
CA ALA A 268 18.32 -19.90 16.84
C ALA A 268 18.69 -21.14 15.98
N ILE A 269 18.05 -21.36 14.83
CA ILE A 269 18.35 -22.49 13.95
C ILE A 269 19.72 -22.26 13.28
N PRO A 270 20.68 -23.20 13.38
CA PRO A 270 21.96 -23.08 12.68
C PRO A 270 21.81 -23.38 11.18
N ARG A 271 22.22 -22.42 10.35
CA ARG A 271 22.20 -22.47 8.88
C ARG A 271 23.62 -22.45 8.32
N GLY A 272 23.89 -23.35 7.38
CA GLY A 272 25.17 -23.39 6.65
C GLY A 272 25.22 -22.33 5.56
N ILE A 273 26.42 -22.01 5.05
CA ILE A 273 26.61 -20.93 4.08
C ILE A 273 25.80 -21.15 2.78
N GLU A 274 25.65 -22.40 2.31
CA GLU A 274 24.91 -22.71 1.08
C GLU A 274 23.44 -22.29 1.18
N GLU A 275 22.80 -22.54 2.32
CA GLU A 275 21.40 -22.15 2.55
C GLU A 275 21.26 -20.64 2.75
N ARG A 276 22.28 -19.99 3.33
CA ARG A 276 22.27 -18.55 3.61
C ARG A 276 22.56 -17.69 2.37
N LEU A 277 23.17 -18.28 1.33
CA LEU A 277 23.39 -17.64 0.04
C LEU A 277 22.39 -18.14 -1.02
N ALA A 278 21.26 -18.74 -0.61
CA ALA A 278 20.24 -19.21 -1.53
C ALA A 278 19.44 -18.06 -2.16
N GLU A 279 19.41 -16.86 -1.58
CA GLU A 279 18.83 -15.68 -2.24
C GLU A 279 19.74 -15.11 -3.35
N GLY A 280 19.15 -14.60 -4.43
CA GLY A 280 19.89 -13.93 -5.50
C GLY A 280 20.59 -12.64 -5.05
N GLY A 281 21.68 -12.30 -5.73
CA GLY A 281 22.49 -11.11 -5.47
C GLY A 281 22.16 -9.90 -6.36
N ASN A 282 22.94 -8.84 -6.25
CA ASN A 282 22.65 -7.57 -6.92
C ASN A 282 23.72 -7.22 -7.96
N ILE A 283 23.29 -6.77 -9.13
CA ILE A 283 24.14 -6.19 -10.17
C ILE A 283 23.75 -4.72 -10.34
N VAL A 284 24.73 -3.82 -10.22
CA VAL A 284 24.53 -2.38 -10.40
C VAL A 284 25.49 -1.89 -11.47
N LEU A 285 24.94 -1.33 -12.55
CA LEU A 285 25.68 -0.76 -13.67
C LEU A 285 25.41 0.75 -13.73
N LYS A 286 26.42 1.56 -13.41
CA LYS A 286 26.33 3.02 -13.37
C LYS A 286 27.27 3.61 -14.40
N SER A 287 26.77 4.40 -15.33
CA SER A 287 27.63 5.09 -16.30
C SER A 287 27.15 6.51 -16.57
N GLU A 288 28.02 7.49 -16.43
CA GLU A 288 27.72 8.87 -16.83
C GLU A 288 27.54 9.02 -18.35
N GLY A 289 28.06 8.10 -19.15
CA GLY A 289 27.86 8.06 -20.60
C GLY A 289 26.86 6.96 -20.96
N ASP A 290 27.36 5.77 -21.29
CA ASP A 290 26.52 4.65 -21.73
C ASP A 290 26.81 3.31 -21.03
N VAL A 291 25.79 2.44 -21.06
CA VAL A 291 25.87 1.03 -20.69
C VAL A 291 25.40 0.21 -21.87
N ILE A 292 26.27 -0.69 -22.34
CA ILE A 292 26.02 -1.57 -23.48
C ILE A 292 26.17 -3.02 -23.02
N VAL A 293 25.09 -3.77 -23.09
CA VAL A 293 25.07 -5.21 -22.84
C VAL A 293 24.74 -5.90 -24.16
N GLU A 294 25.74 -6.50 -24.79
CA GLU A 294 25.61 -7.05 -26.13
C GLU A 294 24.82 -8.37 -26.17
N GLN A 295 24.31 -8.69 -27.35
CA GLN A 295 23.60 -9.94 -27.58
C GLN A 295 24.49 -11.15 -27.28
N GLY A 296 24.05 -11.99 -26.35
CA GLY A 296 24.78 -13.19 -25.93
C GLY A 296 25.59 -13.01 -24.65
N ALA A 297 25.66 -11.80 -24.08
CA ALA A 297 26.06 -11.61 -22.69
C ALA A 297 24.98 -12.17 -21.74
N LEU A 298 25.38 -12.69 -20.57
CA LEU A 298 24.46 -13.22 -19.55
C LEU A 298 24.61 -12.44 -18.24
N LEU A 299 23.51 -11.89 -17.74
CA LEU A 299 23.38 -11.35 -16.39
C LEU A 299 22.43 -12.25 -15.60
N ASP A 300 22.93 -12.96 -14.60
CA ASP A 300 22.16 -13.91 -13.79
C ASP A 300 21.99 -13.41 -12.35
N ILE A 301 20.75 -13.09 -12.00
CA ILE A 301 20.29 -12.66 -10.67
C ILE A 301 19.29 -13.67 -10.08
N SER A 302 19.20 -14.88 -10.63
CA SER A 302 18.18 -15.87 -10.26
C SER A 302 18.22 -16.24 -8.78
N GLY A 303 17.05 -16.59 -8.23
CA GLY A 303 16.94 -17.13 -6.88
C GLY A 303 17.39 -18.59 -6.84
N GLY A 304 18.05 -18.96 -5.75
CA GLY A 304 18.39 -20.34 -5.45
C GLY A 304 17.25 -21.08 -4.76
N GLN A 305 17.58 -22.20 -4.12
CA GLN A 305 16.59 -23.04 -3.44
C GLN A 305 17.20 -23.92 -2.36
N VAL A 306 16.35 -24.36 -1.44
CA VAL A 306 16.64 -25.38 -0.43
C VAL A 306 15.79 -26.62 -0.73
N THR A 307 16.45 -27.77 -0.91
CA THR A 307 15.76 -29.03 -1.18
C THR A 307 15.55 -29.79 0.13
N PHE A 308 14.30 -30.02 0.51
CA PHE A 308 13.93 -30.87 1.64
C PHE A 308 13.63 -32.28 1.17
N LEU A 309 14.42 -33.25 1.63
CA LEU A 309 14.21 -34.68 1.35
C LEU A 309 12.95 -35.18 2.06
N GLY A 310 12.25 -36.15 1.46
CA GLY A 310 11.12 -36.81 2.12
C GLY A 310 11.56 -37.56 3.37
N GLY A 311 10.75 -37.51 4.42
CA GLY A 311 11.10 -38.04 5.73
C GLY A 311 9.91 -38.08 6.69
N ILE A 312 10.17 -38.38 7.97
CA ILE A 312 9.12 -38.56 8.97
C ILE A 312 9.15 -37.40 9.96
N ILE A 313 8.04 -36.65 10.06
CA ILE A 313 7.88 -35.58 11.05
C ILE A 313 7.20 -36.10 12.31
N GLU A 314 7.85 -35.86 13.44
CA GLU A 314 7.33 -36.14 14.77
C GLU A 314 7.00 -34.86 15.53
N THR A 315 5.72 -34.52 15.62
CA THR A 315 5.21 -33.42 16.46
C THR A 315 4.63 -33.95 17.77
N THR A 316 4.61 -33.11 18.80
CA THR A 316 3.95 -33.45 20.07
C THR A 316 2.44 -33.55 19.85
N LYS A 317 1.82 -34.62 20.38
CA LYS A 317 0.36 -34.80 20.38
C LYS A 317 -0.17 -34.69 21.81
N LEU A 318 -1.26 -33.96 21.99
CA LEU A 318 -1.94 -33.70 23.26
C LEU A 318 -3.22 -34.55 23.35
N LEU A 319 -3.59 -34.94 24.57
CA LEU A 319 -4.82 -35.65 24.88
C LEU A 319 -5.80 -34.70 25.57
N ALA A 320 -7.01 -34.59 25.04
CA ALA A 320 -8.12 -33.91 25.72
C ALA A 320 -9.44 -34.65 25.47
N GLY A 321 -10.12 -35.07 26.54
CA GLY A 321 -11.41 -35.78 26.46
C GLY A 321 -11.34 -37.09 25.67
N GLY A 322 -10.19 -37.76 25.66
CA GLY A 322 -9.97 -38.99 24.88
C GLY A 322 -9.67 -38.79 23.39
N ARG A 323 -9.52 -37.54 22.92
CA ARG A 323 -9.10 -37.19 21.56
C ARG A 323 -7.63 -36.78 21.51
N LEU A 324 -6.96 -37.14 20.42
CA LEU A 324 -5.62 -36.67 20.11
C LEU A 324 -5.68 -35.37 19.31
N ILE A 325 -4.90 -34.39 19.75
CA ILE A 325 -4.79 -33.05 19.14
C ILE A 325 -3.31 -32.81 18.87
N ASP A 326 -2.96 -32.38 17.67
CA ASP A 326 -1.58 -31.99 17.37
C ASP A 326 -1.23 -30.67 18.06
N ILE A 327 0.03 -30.45 18.43
CA ILE A 327 0.47 -29.20 19.03
C ILE A 327 0.18 -27.96 18.15
N SER A 328 0.15 -28.12 16.82
CA SER A 328 -0.22 -27.05 15.87
C SER A 328 -1.70 -26.66 15.93
N GLN A 329 -2.56 -27.57 16.40
CA GLN A 329 -4.02 -27.37 16.49
C GLN A 329 -4.48 -27.25 17.96
N ALA A 330 -3.54 -27.00 18.88
CA ALA A 330 -3.87 -26.82 20.27
C ALA A 330 -4.71 -25.54 20.48
N ASP A 331 -5.62 -25.54 21.45
CA ASP A 331 -6.39 -24.37 21.84
C ASP A 331 -5.79 -23.81 23.14
N PRO A 332 -5.32 -22.55 23.15
CA PRO A 332 -4.79 -21.91 24.36
C PRO A 332 -5.76 -21.92 25.55
N LEU A 333 -7.07 -21.98 25.28
CA LEU A 333 -8.17 -21.95 26.24
C LEU A 333 -8.75 -23.34 26.56
N GLN A 334 -8.14 -24.43 26.08
CA GLN A 334 -8.54 -25.80 26.40
C GLN A 334 -7.62 -26.46 27.43
N THR A 335 -8.17 -27.16 28.42
CA THR A 335 -7.36 -27.96 29.36
C THR A 335 -7.00 -29.32 28.76
N TYR A 336 -5.72 -29.69 28.81
CA TYR A 336 -5.21 -30.98 28.35
C TYR A 336 -5.02 -32.00 29.48
N ASP A 337 -5.40 -33.25 29.22
CA ASP A 337 -5.35 -34.37 30.17
C ASP A 337 -3.96 -35.05 30.20
N GLY A 338 -3.23 -35.06 29.08
CA GLY A 338 -1.90 -35.66 28.98
C GLY A 338 -1.15 -35.29 27.69
N ILE A 339 0.17 -35.48 27.67
CA ILE A 339 0.95 -35.57 26.44
C ILE A 339 0.92 -37.03 25.99
N TYR A 340 0.53 -37.28 24.74
CA TYR A 340 0.42 -38.64 24.22
C TYR A 340 1.78 -39.32 24.16
N GLY A 341 1.83 -40.59 24.55
CA GLY A 341 3.09 -41.35 24.65
C GLY A 341 3.80 -41.19 26.00
N GLU A 342 3.27 -40.38 26.93
CA GLU A 342 3.76 -40.26 28.30
C GLU A 342 2.72 -40.78 29.31
N VAL A 343 3.16 -41.65 30.22
CA VAL A 343 2.32 -42.14 31.32
C VAL A 343 2.92 -41.73 32.65
N SER A 344 2.25 -40.80 33.32
CA SER A 344 2.63 -40.31 34.64
C SER A 344 1.97 -41.12 35.74
N VAL A 345 2.77 -41.89 36.49
CA VAL A 345 2.32 -42.64 37.67
C VAL A 345 2.61 -41.82 38.92
N ASN A 346 1.55 -41.41 39.62
CA ASN A 346 1.66 -40.73 40.91
C ASN A 346 1.74 -41.74 42.05
N TYR A 347 2.91 -41.88 42.66
CA TYR A 347 3.11 -42.67 43.87
C TYR A 347 2.73 -41.85 45.11
N LYS A 348 1.43 -41.77 45.40
CA LYS A 348 0.86 -41.03 46.56
C LYS A 348 1.51 -41.36 47.92
N LYS A 349 2.08 -42.55 48.08
CA LYS A 349 2.78 -42.98 49.31
C LYS A 349 4.16 -42.32 49.49
N TRP A 350 4.81 -41.93 48.40
CA TRP A 350 6.19 -41.42 48.37
C TRP A 350 6.28 -39.96 47.92
N GLY A 351 5.15 -39.32 47.58
CA GLY A 351 5.11 -37.95 47.08
C GLY A 351 5.82 -37.77 45.73
N GLN A 352 6.00 -38.86 44.95
CA GLN A 352 6.79 -38.88 43.73
C GLN A 352 5.89 -39.18 42.52
N THR A 353 5.96 -38.35 41.48
CA THR A 353 5.38 -38.64 40.16
C THR A 353 6.51 -39.12 39.25
N VAL A 354 6.33 -40.27 38.61
CA VAL A 354 7.29 -40.82 37.64
C VAL A 354 6.61 -40.91 36.28
N THR A 355 7.18 -40.24 35.28
CA THR A 355 6.70 -40.24 33.90
C THR A 355 7.44 -41.30 33.08
N TYR A 356 6.70 -42.22 32.47
CA TYR A 356 7.22 -43.25 31.56
C TYR A 356 6.92 -42.85 30.12
N LYS A 357 7.96 -42.75 29.26
CA LYS A 357 7.79 -42.58 27.82
C LYS A 357 7.54 -43.94 27.16
N MET A 358 6.35 -44.13 26.58
CA MET A 358 5.98 -45.36 25.87
C MET A 358 6.48 -45.30 24.43
N GLN A 359 7.65 -45.88 24.16
CA GLN A 359 8.14 -46.09 22.79
C GLN A 359 7.37 -47.25 22.13
N GLY A 360 6.77 -47.02 20.94
CA GLY A 360 6.35 -48.11 20.04
C GLY A 360 4.84 -48.33 19.81
N GLY A 361 3.96 -47.34 20.06
CA GLY A 361 2.54 -47.42 19.67
C GLY A 361 2.30 -47.08 18.18
N VAL A 362 1.31 -47.72 17.54
CA VAL A 362 0.91 -47.50 16.12
C VAL A 362 0.56 -46.03 15.81
N PHE A 363 0.20 -45.23 16.82
CA PHE A 363 -0.20 -43.82 16.69
C PHE A 363 0.85 -42.83 17.21
N GLY A 364 2.02 -43.31 17.67
CA GLY A 364 3.19 -42.47 17.99
C GLY A 364 4.23 -42.43 16.88
N GLN A 365 3.90 -42.97 15.70
CA GLN A 365 4.75 -42.96 14.52
C GLN A 365 4.53 -41.63 13.82
N GLY A 366 5.61 -40.85 13.62
CA GLY A 366 5.54 -39.57 12.92
C GLY A 366 4.85 -39.69 11.55
N ARG A 367 4.38 -38.57 11.02
CA ARG A 367 3.76 -38.52 9.69
C ARG A 367 4.86 -38.50 8.63
N PHE A 368 4.75 -39.35 7.59
CA PHE A 368 5.63 -39.22 6.44
C PHE A 368 5.21 -37.99 5.63
N GLU A 369 6.17 -37.13 5.36
CA GLU A 369 6.03 -35.97 4.48
C GLU A 369 6.87 -36.20 3.23
N GLN A 370 6.26 -35.98 2.07
CA GLN A 370 7.00 -35.99 0.81
C GLN A 370 7.99 -34.80 0.80
N GLY A 371 9.14 -34.97 0.16
CA GLY A 371 10.09 -33.88 -0.04
C GLY A 371 9.46 -32.70 -0.81
N TYR A 372 9.98 -31.51 -0.58
CA TYR A 372 9.57 -30.30 -1.26
C TYR A 372 10.79 -29.40 -1.49
N VAL A 373 10.63 -28.42 -2.38
CA VAL A 373 11.62 -27.38 -2.61
C VAL A 373 11.09 -26.09 -2.00
N GLU A 374 11.96 -25.38 -1.31
CA GLU A 374 11.74 -24.00 -0.89
C GLU A 374 12.62 -23.11 -1.76
N GLY A 375 12.02 -22.40 -2.70
CA GLY A 375 12.72 -21.38 -3.47
C GLY A 375 13.03 -20.17 -2.62
N LYS A 376 14.08 -19.47 -3.01
CA LYS A 376 14.43 -18.15 -2.50
C LYS A 376 14.28 -17.11 -3.59
N SER A 377 14.05 -15.87 -3.17
CA SER A 377 13.84 -14.77 -4.10
C SER A 377 15.09 -14.52 -4.96
N ALA A 378 14.84 -14.09 -6.19
CA ALA A 378 15.89 -13.57 -7.07
C ALA A 378 16.36 -12.20 -6.56
N GLY A 379 17.48 -11.76 -7.10
CA GLY A 379 18.11 -10.50 -6.75
C GLY A 379 17.67 -9.33 -7.64
N SER A 380 18.58 -8.40 -7.90
CA SER A 380 18.26 -7.18 -8.65
C SER A 380 19.31 -6.78 -9.68
N LEU A 381 18.85 -6.15 -10.76
CA LEU A 381 19.67 -5.47 -11.78
C LEU A 381 19.24 -4.00 -11.83
N ASP A 382 20.14 -3.09 -11.47
CA ASP A 382 19.97 -1.63 -11.58
C ASP A 382 20.93 -1.09 -12.64
N ILE A 383 20.39 -0.49 -13.70
CA ILE A 383 21.14 0.20 -14.74
C ILE A 383 20.79 1.67 -14.69
N ARG A 384 21.76 2.52 -14.35
CA ARG A 384 21.62 3.97 -14.40
C ARG A 384 22.61 4.56 -15.38
N SER A 385 22.11 5.17 -16.46
CA SER A 385 22.99 5.76 -17.47
C SER A 385 22.27 6.75 -18.39
N ASN A 386 22.99 7.71 -18.98
CA ASN A 386 22.41 8.62 -19.98
C ASN A 386 21.91 7.88 -21.22
N THR A 387 22.50 6.73 -21.57
CA THR A 387 22.05 5.90 -22.69
C THR A 387 22.31 4.43 -22.40
N VAL A 388 21.32 3.58 -22.64
CA VAL A 388 21.41 2.13 -22.45
C VAL A 388 21.14 1.41 -23.77
N VAL A 389 21.95 0.39 -24.04
CA VAL A 389 21.67 -0.66 -25.03
C VAL A 389 21.65 -1.98 -24.28
N PHE A 390 20.53 -2.70 -24.34
CA PHE A 390 20.34 -3.96 -23.62
C PHE A 390 19.85 -5.05 -24.58
N ASP A 391 20.81 -5.78 -25.15
CA ASP A 391 20.57 -6.91 -26.06
C ASP A 391 20.92 -8.27 -25.45
N GLY A 392 21.51 -8.27 -24.25
CA GLY A 392 21.90 -9.48 -23.51
C GLY A 392 20.74 -10.27 -22.90
N GLU A 393 21.07 -11.45 -22.36
CA GLU A 393 20.16 -12.31 -21.62
C GLU A 393 20.19 -11.93 -20.13
N LEU A 394 19.04 -11.58 -19.58
CA LEU A 394 18.81 -11.53 -18.13
C LEU A 394 18.24 -12.88 -17.69
N ARG A 395 18.68 -13.39 -16.54
CA ARG A 395 18.01 -14.48 -15.82
C ARG A 395 17.70 -14.05 -14.39
N ALA A 396 16.46 -14.23 -14.01
CA ALA A 396 15.88 -13.76 -12.76
C ALA A 396 14.85 -14.77 -12.22
N ASP A 397 14.98 -16.03 -12.64
CA ASP A 397 14.05 -17.10 -12.33
C ASP A 397 14.05 -17.44 -10.84
N VAL A 398 12.91 -17.97 -10.38
CA VAL A 398 12.75 -18.53 -9.03
C VAL A 398 11.98 -19.84 -9.10
N VAL A 399 12.24 -20.73 -8.15
CA VAL A 399 11.57 -22.02 -8.06
C VAL A 399 10.58 -22.02 -6.90
N ASN A 400 9.29 -21.89 -7.18
CA ASN A 400 8.27 -21.98 -6.14
C ASN A 400 7.78 -23.43 -5.96
N GLY A 401 8.06 -24.02 -4.81
CA GLY A 401 7.56 -25.36 -4.49
C GLY A 401 6.08 -25.37 -4.15
N ARG A 402 5.48 -26.56 -4.04
CA ARG A 402 4.05 -26.74 -3.70
C ARG A 402 3.54 -26.07 -2.42
N LEU A 403 4.44 -25.69 -1.51
CA LEU A 403 4.10 -24.98 -0.27
C LEU A 403 4.22 -23.46 -0.40
N GLN A 404 4.77 -22.94 -1.52
CA GLN A 404 5.01 -21.53 -1.81
C GLN A 404 4.10 -21.06 -2.94
N ARG A 405 2.79 -21.19 -2.73
CA ARG A 405 1.79 -20.87 -3.77
C ARG A 405 1.16 -19.51 -3.58
N ASP A 406 0.92 -19.11 -2.33
CA ASP A 406 0.39 -17.80 -1.99
C ASP A 406 1.38 -16.71 -2.41
N LEU A 407 0.86 -15.60 -2.93
CA LEU A 407 1.70 -14.49 -3.39
C LEU A 407 2.55 -13.89 -2.26
N SER A 408 2.10 -14.01 -1.00
CA SER A 408 2.82 -13.50 0.18
C SER A 408 3.92 -14.44 0.71
N GLU A 409 3.88 -15.72 0.37
CA GLU A 409 4.81 -16.75 0.91
C GLU A 409 5.83 -17.25 -0.12
N ARG A 410 5.59 -16.97 -1.41
CA ARG A 410 6.43 -17.46 -2.50
C ARG A 410 7.73 -16.67 -2.66
N ALA A 411 8.74 -17.30 -3.26
CA ALA A 411 9.90 -16.61 -3.77
C ALA A 411 9.50 -15.62 -4.87
N VAL A 412 10.02 -14.39 -4.79
CA VAL A 412 9.74 -13.32 -5.75
C VAL A 412 10.82 -13.31 -6.82
N GLY A 413 10.40 -13.22 -8.08
CA GLY A 413 11.29 -13.06 -9.23
C GLY A 413 12.11 -11.77 -9.18
N GLY A 414 13.06 -11.61 -10.10
CA GLY A 414 14.06 -10.53 -9.97
C GLY A 414 13.50 -9.13 -10.17
N ARG A 415 14.22 -8.15 -9.64
CA ARG A 415 13.93 -6.72 -9.80
C ARG A 415 14.82 -6.11 -10.88
N LEU A 416 14.22 -5.46 -11.87
CA LEU A 416 14.91 -4.70 -12.90
C LEU A 416 14.60 -3.21 -12.77
N GLU A 417 15.62 -2.37 -12.69
CA GLU A 417 15.49 -0.92 -12.82
C GLU A 417 16.40 -0.43 -13.96
N ILE A 418 15.82 0.33 -14.89
CA ILE A 418 16.57 1.05 -15.92
C ILE A 418 16.22 2.53 -15.83
N ASP A 419 17.19 3.33 -15.44
CA ASP A 419 17.09 4.77 -15.26
C ASP A 419 17.95 5.51 -16.29
N THR A 420 17.28 5.98 -17.35
CA THR A 420 17.83 6.84 -18.40
C THR A 420 17.40 8.31 -18.27
N GLY A 421 16.59 8.61 -17.24
CA GLY A 421 16.18 9.96 -16.88
C GLY A 421 17.13 10.63 -15.89
N PHE A 422 18.20 9.94 -15.50
CA PHE A 422 19.27 10.48 -14.69
C PHE A 422 19.87 11.75 -15.35
N GLY A 423 19.83 12.87 -14.64
CA GLY A 423 20.42 14.12 -15.11
C GLY A 423 19.73 14.71 -16.34
N ASP A 424 20.51 15.05 -17.38
CA ASP A 424 19.98 15.54 -18.67
C ASP A 424 19.76 14.40 -19.68
N GLY A 425 19.82 13.13 -19.24
CA GLY A 425 19.57 11.95 -20.08
C GLY A 425 18.19 12.01 -20.74
N PHE A 426 18.13 11.71 -22.04
CA PHE A 426 16.91 11.85 -22.83
C PHE A 426 16.79 10.72 -23.87
N GLN A 427 16.67 9.49 -23.39
CA GLN A 427 16.52 8.30 -24.24
C GLN A 427 15.09 7.74 -24.16
N ALA A 428 14.38 7.67 -25.29
CA ALA A 428 13.05 7.06 -25.32
C ALA A 428 13.12 5.54 -25.07
N VAL A 429 12.06 4.96 -24.50
CA VAL A 429 11.93 3.51 -24.30
C VAL A 429 10.80 2.96 -25.16
N VAL A 430 11.06 1.89 -25.90
CA VAL A 430 10.08 1.27 -26.81
C VAL A 430 9.99 -0.23 -26.52
N PHE A 431 8.83 -0.68 -26.08
CA PHE A 431 8.49 -2.09 -25.98
C PHE A 431 7.86 -2.56 -27.30
N GLY A 432 8.56 -3.43 -28.02
CA GLY A 432 8.15 -3.90 -29.34
C GLY A 432 8.29 -5.41 -29.54
N ASN A 433 7.88 -5.86 -30.73
CA ASN A 433 8.02 -7.26 -31.19
C ASN A 433 9.26 -7.51 -32.04
N GLY A 434 9.93 -6.45 -32.50
CA GLY A 434 11.09 -6.54 -33.39
C GLY A 434 12.37 -6.86 -32.62
N ASN A 435 13.33 -7.47 -33.31
CA ASN A 435 14.68 -7.58 -32.78
C ASN A 435 15.34 -6.20 -32.79
N PRO A 436 16.01 -5.78 -31.70
CA PRO A 436 16.93 -4.66 -31.77
C PRO A 436 17.97 -4.91 -32.87
N THR A 437 18.42 -3.83 -33.50
CA THR A 437 19.40 -3.93 -34.58
C THR A 437 20.75 -4.23 -33.96
N VAL A 438 21.36 -5.37 -34.30
CA VAL A 438 22.69 -5.74 -33.79
C VAL A 438 23.71 -4.78 -34.38
N ILE A 439 24.39 -4.05 -33.51
CA ILE A 439 25.50 -3.17 -33.83
C ILE A 439 26.70 -3.70 -33.04
N ASP A 440 27.85 -3.80 -33.71
CA ASP A 440 29.13 -4.13 -33.08
C ASP A 440 29.69 -2.85 -32.43
N TYR A 441 29.91 -2.88 -31.11
CA TYR A 441 30.31 -1.69 -30.35
C TYR A 441 31.78 -1.79 -29.94
N ASP A 442 32.61 -0.89 -30.46
CA ASP A 442 33.98 -0.73 -29.97
C ASP A 442 34.02 0.18 -28.73
N LEU A 443 34.97 -0.04 -27.82
CA LEU A 443 35.09 0.68 -26.54
C LEU A 443 35.25 2.21 -26.72
N ASP A 444 35.79 2.65 -27.86
CA ASP A 444 36.00 4.06 -28.20
C ASP A 444 34.98 4.62 -29.20
N SER A 445 34.04 3.80 -29.70
CA SER A 445 33.01 4.23 -30.65
C SER A 445 31.93 5.08 -30.00
N LEU A 446 31.39 6.09 -30.70
CA LEU A 446 30.21 6.83 -30.22
C LEU A 446 28.93 6.05 -30.56
N LEU A 447 27.97 6.03 -29.63
CA LEU A 447 26.64 5.51 -29.92
C LEU A 447 25.94 6.34 -31.01
N GLY A 448 25.18 5.66 -31.85
CA GLY A 448 24.38 6.28 -32.90
C GLY A 448 23.35 7.24 -32.31
N ARG A 449 23.12 8.35 -33.01
CA ARG A 449 22.04 9.31 -32.73
C ARG A 449 21.04 9.30 -33.88
N ASP A 450 19.79 9.65 -33.59
CA ASP A 450 18.77 9.79 -34.61
C ASP A 450 19.00 11.01 -35.52
N GLY A 451 18.12 11.21 -36.51
CA GLY A 451 18.21 12.35 -37.44
C GLY A 451 18.09 13.73 -36.79
N ASN A 452 17.68 13.79 -35.52
CA ASN A 452 17.55 15.01 -34.72
C ASN A 452 18.71 15.17 -33.71
N GLY A 453 19.67 14.25 -33.68
CA GLY A 453 20.79 14.25 -32.74
C GLY A 453 20.44 13.76 -31.34
N LEU A 454 19.29 13.09 -31.15
CA LEU A 454 18.91 12.44 -29.89
C LEU A 454 19.47 11.01 -29.82
N PRO A 455 19.69 10.45 -28.62
CA PRO A 455 20.01 9.03 -28.47
C PRO A 455 18.97 8.14 -29.15
N LEU A 456 19.41 7.04 -29.76
CA LEU A 456 18.49 6.02 -30.26
C LEU A 456 17.69 5.42 -29.09
N ALA A 457 16.42 5.11 -29.33
CA ALA A 457 15.54 4.56 -28.31
C ALA A 457 16.04 3.21 -27.76
N LEU A 458 15.90 3.01 -26.46
CA LEU A 458 16.07 1.70 -25.83
C LEU A 458 14.93 0.78 -26.28
N ALA A 459 15.23 -0.12 -27.21
CA ALA A 459 14.28 -1.08 -27.75
C ALA A 459 14.29 -2.37 -26.92
N LEU A 460 13.18 -2.68 -26.27
CA LEU A 460 13.00 -3.88 -25.45
C LEU A 460 11.96 -4.79 -26.08
N ARG A 461 12.22 -6.10 -26.05
CA ARG A 461 11.24 -7.09 -26.52
C ARG A 461 10.22 -7.35 -25.44
N ALA A 462 8.96 -6.98 -25.71
CA ALA A 462 7.88 -7.07 -24.73
C ALA A 462 7.69 -8.49 -24.17
N GLY A 463 7.84 -9.53 -25.00
CA GLY A 463 7.73 -10.92 -24.56
C GLY A 463 8.91 -11.42 -23.72
N GLN A 464 10.15 -10.98 -23.99
CA GLN A 464 11.34 -11.58 -23.38
C GLN A 464 11.66 -11.06 -21.98
N LEU A 465 11.22 -9.84 -21.65
CA LEU A 465 11.62 -9.16 -20.41
C LEU A 465 11.14 -9.88 -19.14
N PHE A 466 9.94 -10.44 -19.18
CA PHE A 466 9.34 -11.12 -18.03
C PHE A 466 9.41 -12.65 -18.16
N ASP A 467 9.63 -13.16 -19.38
CA ASP A 467 10.02 -14.56 -19.59
C ASP A 467 11.39 -14.89 -18.95
N SER A 468 12.19 -13.88 -18.59
CA SER A 468 13.44 -14.07 -17.83
C SER A 468 13.25 -14.24 -16.32
N GLY A 469 12.01 -14.25 -15.81
CA GLY A 469 11.73 -14.37 -14.38
C GLY A 469 11.70 -13.03 -13.61
N VAL A 470 11.78 -11.89 -14.30
CA VAL A 470 11.59 -10.58 -13.65
C VAL A 470 10.18 -10.50 -13.07
N ALA A 471 10.06 -10.14 -11.80
CA ALA A 471 8.76 -9.91 -11.16
C ALA A 471 8.46 -8.41 -11.01
N GLU A 472 9.48 -7.57 -10.87
CA GLU A 472 9.33 -6.12 -10.73
C GLU A 472 10.21 -5.39 -11.76
N ALA A 473 9.62 -4.56 -12.61
CA ALA A 473 10.35 -3.78 -13.60
C ALA A 473 10.03 -2.28 -13.46
N THR A 474 11.06 -1.44 -13.42
CA THR A 474 10.96 0.02 -13.34
C THR A 474 11.76 0.67 -14.47
N PHE A 475 11.10 1.52 -15.25
CA PHE A 475 11.73 2.29 -16.32
C PHE A 475 11.55 3.77 -16.08
N LYS A 476 12.66 4.51 -15.97
CA LYS A 476 12.68 5.96 -15.79
C LYS A 476 13.39 6.61 -16.96
N THR A 477 12.76 7.62 -17.56
CA THR A 477 13.33 8.42 -18.64
C THR A 477 12.79 9.83 -18.60
N ASN A 478 13.55 10.81 -19.11
CA ASN A 478 13.01 12.15 -19.38
C ASN A 478 12.32 12.22 -20.76
N ALA A 479 12.42 11.18 -21.59
CA ALA A 479 11.78 11.06 -22.90
C ALA A 479 10.47 10.25 -22.83
N GLY A 480 9.91 9.84 -23.98
CA GLY A 480 8.68 9.06 -24.05
C GLY A 480 8.90 7.56 -23.86
N ILE A 481 7.89 6.87 -23.31
CA ILE A 481 7.81 5.41 -23.24
C ILE A 481 6.65 4.95 -24.12
N SER A 482 6.84 3.91 -24.95
CA SER A 482 5.74 3.37 -25.76
C SER A 482 5.71 1.84 -25.77
N LEU A 483 4.51 1.26 -25.68
CA LEU A 483 4.22 -0.13 -26.00
C LEU A 483 3.60 -0.18 -27.40
N ALA A 484 4.29 -0.82 -28.34
CA ALA A 484 3.87 -0.89 -29.74
C ALA A 484 2.59 -1.71 -29.93
N ALA A 485 1.83 -1.39 -30.98
CA ALA A 485 0.63 -2.14 -31.33
C ALA A 485 0.96 -3.63 -31.60
N GLY A 486 0.15 -4.52 -31.03
CA GLY A 486 0.36 -5.97 -31.11
C GLY A 486 1.52 -6.51 -30.29
N ALA A 487 2.24 -5.68 -29.53
CA ALA A 487 3.18 -6.15 -28.52
C ALA A 487 2.41 -6.64 -27.28
N ASN A 488 2.90 -7.72 -26.67
CA ASN A 488 2.34 -8.26 -25.43
C ASN A 488 3.42 -8.27 -24.34
N LEU A 489 3.19 -7.50 -23.28
CA LEU A 489 4.03 -7.44 -22.09
C LEU A 489 3.41 -8.31 -21.01
N LYS A 490 3.90 -9.55 -20.87
CA LYS A 490 3.35 -10.54 -19.94
C LYS A 490 4.10 -10.51 -18.61
N LEU A 491 3.58 -9.79 -17.63
CA LEU A 491 4.14 -9.68 -16.29
C LEU A 491 4.06 -11.03 -15.53
N ALA A 492 4.93 -11.19 -14.54
CA ALA A 492 4.77 -12.25 -13.55
C ALA A 492 3.43 -12.08 -12.81
N GLU A 493 2.84 -13.19 -12.36
CA GLU A 493 1.66 -13.17 -11.48
C GLU A 493 2.01 -12.37 -10.21
N GLY A 494 1.18 -11.43 -9.79
CA GLY A 494 1.49 -10.50 -8.67
C GLY A 494 2.71 -9.59 -8.91
N GLY A 495 3.20 -9.49 -10.15
CA GLY A 495 4.36 -8.67 -10.51
C GLY A 495 4.05 -7.18 -10.54
N LYS A 496 5.09 -6.35 -10.69
CA LYS A 496 4.96 -4.88 -10.73
C LYS A 496 5.63 -4.29 -11.97
N LEU A 497 4.97 -3.33 -12.60
CA LEU A 497 5.50 -2.54 -13.71
C LEU A 497 5.34 -1.06 -13.41
N ASN A 498 6.47 -0.35 -13.28
CA ASN A 498 6.51 1.10 -13.07
C ASN A 498 7.12 1.78 -14.31
N LEU A 499 6.36 2.63 -14.98
CA LEU A 499 6.81 3.40 -16.14
C LEU A 499 6.79 4.89 -15.79
N GLN A 500 7.94 5.55 -15.88
CA GLN A 500 8.09 6.99 -15.63
C GLN A 500 8.75 7.68 -16.83
N GLY A 501 8.02 8.60 -17.47
CA GLY A 501 8.47 9.28 -18.69
C GLY A 501 7.86 10.68 -18.84
N SER A 502 8.24 11.42 -19.88
CA SER A 502 7.52 12.65 -20.29
C SER A 502 6.17 12.33 -20.96
N GLY A 503 6.05 11.15 -21.57
CA GLY A 503 4.81 10.63 -22.15
C GLY A 503 4.80 9.11 -22.15
N ILE A 504 3.63 8.49 -21.99
CA ILE A 504 3.44 7.04 -22.02
C ILE A 504 2.32 6.69 -23.00
N ASP A 505 2.64 5.97 -24.06
CA ASP A 505 1.68 5.46 -25.06
C ASP A 505 1.57 3.94 -25.00
N VAL A 506 0.42 3.41 -24.59
CA VAL A 506 0.14 1.98 -24.56
C VAL A 506 -0.78 1.61 -25.73
N ASN A 507 -0.22 0.97 -26.75
CA ASN A 507 -0.97 0.51 -27.94
C ASN A 507 -1.14 -1.02 -27.99
N GLY A 508 -0.47 -1.75 -27.10
CA GLY A 508 -0.45 -3.21 -27.05
C GLY A 508 -1.23 -3.78 -25.87
N THR A 509 -0.83 -4.98 -25.45
CA THR A 509 -1.38 -5.68 -24.29
C THR A 509 -0.37 -5.70 -23.15
N ILE A 510 -0.82 -5.36 -21.95
CA ILE A 510 -0.13 -5.63 -20.68
C ILE A 510 -0.97 -6.69 -19.96
N GLN A 511 -0.37 -7.82 -19.59
CA GLN A 511 -1.07 -8.93 -18.95
C GLN A 511 -0.30 -9.44 -17.74
N GLY A 512 -0.97 -9.62 -16.60
CA GLY A 512 -0.38 -10.22 -15.41
C GLY A 512 -1.41 -10.39 -14.31
N SER A 513 -1.76 -11.63 -13.95
CA SER A 513 -2.78 -11.87 -12.93
C SER A 513 -2.37 -11.24 -11.60
N GLY A 514 -3.25 -10.46 -10.97
CA GLY A 514 -2.96 -9.81 -9.70
C GLY A 514 -1.80 -8.80 -9.75
N ALA A 515 -1.32 -8.40 -10.94
CA ALA A 515 -0.14 -7.54 -11.09
C ALA A 515 -0.49 -6.05 -10.95
N ASP A 516 0.50 -5.26 -10.53
CA ASP A 516 0.40 -3.81 -10.39
C ASP A 516 1.07 -3.09 -11.56
N VAL A 517 0.36 -2.15 -12.16
CA VAL A 517 0.85 -1.30 -13.25
C VAL A 517 0.72 0.17 -12.84
N ASP A 518 1.85 0.86 -12.72
CA ASP A 518 1.94 2.28 -12.37
C ASP A 518 2.59 3.07 -13.52
N LEU A 519 1.83 4.03 -14.05
CA LEU A 519 2.23 4.92 -15.12
C LEU A 519 2.33 6.35 -14.59
N LEU A 520 3.50 6.98 -14.73
CA LEU A 520 3.77 8.35 -14.32
C LEU A 520 4.33 9.17 -15.49
N ALA A 521 3.54 10.06 -16.06
CA ALA A 521 3.99 10.94 -17.14
C ALA A 521 3.11 12.19 -17.33
N ASP A 522 3.58 13.21 -18.03
CA ASP A 522 2.76 14.39 -18.31
C ASP A 522 1.60 14.04 -19.26
N ASN A 523 1.81 13.10 -20.19
CA ASN A 523 0.76 12.57 -21.06
C ASN A 523 0.71 11.05 -20.98
N ILE A 524 -0.45 10.47 -20.70
CA ILE A 524 -0.67 9.02 -20.66
C ILE A 524 -1.82 8.69 -21.59
N ASN A 525 -1.59 7.77 -22.54
CA ASN A 525 -2.58 7.38 -23.52
C ASN A 525 -2.66 5.85 -23.61
N LEU A 526 -3.84 5.32 -23.30
CA LEU A 526 -4.23 3.93 -23.55
C LEU A 526 -5.03 3.93 -24.86
N ALA A 527 -4.41 3.48 -25.95
CA ALA A 527 -4.96 3.64 -27.29
C ALA A 527 -6.15 2.69 -27.57
N ASP A 528 -6.87 2.93 -28.68
CA ASP A 528 -7.90 2.02 -29.18
C ASP A 528 -7.33 0.61 -29.40
N GLY A 529 -8.01 -0.39 -28.85
CA GLY A 529 -7.59 -1.80 -28.86
C GLY A 529 -6.53 -2.18 -27.83
N ALA A 530 -5.97 -1.22 -27.07
CA ALA A 530 -5.03 -1.52 -26.00
C ALA A 530 -5.70 -2.28 -24.85
N GLN A 531 -4.98 -3.22 -24.24
CA GLN A 531 -5.52 -4.08 -23.19
C GLN A 531 -4.59 -4.11 -21.97
N VAL A 532 -5.16 -3.89 -20.79
CA VAL A 532 -4.50 -4.07 -19.49
C VAL A 532 -5.29 -5.14 -18.75
N LEU A 533 -4.73 -6.35 -18.66
CA LEU A 533 -5.38 -7.58 -18.19
C LEU A 533 -4.73 -8.04 -16.88
N LEU A 534 -5.27 -7.59 -15.76
CA LEU A 534 -4.71 -7.77 -14.41
C LEU A 534 -5.62 -8.60 -13.51
N GLN A 535 -6.64 -9.25 -14.07
CA GLN A 535 -7.62 -10.00 -13.29
C GLN A 535 -7.02 -11.22 -12.58
N GLY A 536 -7.59 -11.59 -11.44
CA GLY A 536 -7.23 -12.78 -10.70
C GLY A 536 -7.65 -14.08 -11.39
N GLN A 537 -6.92 -15.16 -11.16
CA GLN A 537 -7.08 -16.45 -11.82
C GLN A 537 -8.25 -17.27 -11.26
N TRP A 538 -8.77 -18.16 -12.11
CA TRP A 538 -9.53 -19.32 -11.67
C TRP A 538 -8.56 -20.48 -11.41
N VAL A 539 -8.42 -20.88 -10.15
CA VAL A 539 -7.62 -22.04 -9.73
C VAL A 539 -8.55 -23.16 -9.25
N ASN A 540 -8.43 -24.35 -9.82
CA ASN A 540 -9.27 -25.50 -9.48
C ASN A 540 -8.42 -26.73 -9.13
N ASP A 541 -8.00 -26.80 -7.88
CA ASP A 541 -7.25 -27.93 -7.35
C ASP A 541 -8.17 -29.16 -7.10
N PHE A 542 -9.49 -28.95 -7.01
CA PHE A 542 -10.47 -30.03 -6.90
C PHE A 542 -10.50 -30.91 -8.17
N ALA A 543 -10.48 -30.30 -9.35
CA ALA A 543 -10.44 -31.01 -10.63
C ALA A 543 -9.03 -31.47 -11.01
N GLN A 544 -7.99 -30.78 -10.52
CA GLN A 544 -6.59 -31.05 -10.84
C GLN A 544 -5.73 -31.23 -9.57
N PRO A 545 -5.95 -32.29 -8.76
CA PRO A 545 -5.22 -32.49 -7.50
C PRO A 545 -3.73 -32.90 -7.71
N GLY A 546 -3.24 -32.95 -8.95
CA GLY A 546 -1.90 -33.41 -9.31
C GLY A 546 -0.90 -32.28 -9.56
N ASN A 547 0.33 -32.49 -9.05
CA ASN A 547 1.51 -31.60 -9.05
C ASN A 547 1.20 -30.09 -8.88
N LEU A 548 1.42 -29.57 -7.68
CA LEU A 548 1.23 -28.16 -7.33
C LEU A 548 2.53 -27.34 -7.38
N ASP A 549 3.66 -27.97 -7.70
CA ASP A 549 4.95 -27.27 -7.84
C ASP A 549 4.87 -26.26 -9.00
N GLY A 550 5.37 -25.05 -8.78
CA GLY A 550 5.36 -23.95 -9.73
C GLY A 550 3.98 -23.33 -10.00
N LYS A 551 2.92 -23.74 -9.29
CA LYS A 551 1.56 -23.20 -9.48
C LYS A 551 1.21 -22.19 -8.39
N SER A 552 1.12 -20.92 -8.73
CA SER A 552 0.73 -19.87 -7.79
C SER A 552 -0.79 -19.85 -7.52
N LEU A 553 -1.16 -19.06 -6.51
CA LEU A 553 -2.52 -18.68 -6.17
C LEU A 553 -2.68 -17.16 -6.32
N SER A 554 -2.64 -16.67 -7.56
CA SER A 554 -2.96 -15.27 -7.87
C SER A 554 -4.46 -15.14 -8.14
N ILE A 555 -5.28 -15.19 -7.08
CA ILE A 555 -6.74 -15.10 -7.20
C ILE A 555 -7.28 -13.68 -7.08
N ASP A 556 -6.52 -12.74 -6.53
CA ASP A 556 -6.95 -11.35 -6.42
C ASP A 556 -6.67 -10.59 -7.73
N GLY A 557 -7.50 -9.59 -8.03
CA GLY A 557 -7.28 -8.66 -9.13
C GLY A 557 -6.19 -7.65 -8.78
N GLY A 558 -5.37 -7.30 -9.77
CA GLY A 558 -4.25 -6.37 -9.61
C GLY A 558 -4.68 -4.90 -9.63
N SER A 559 -3.71 -3.98 -9.72
CA SER A 559 -4.00 -2.54 -9.78
C SER A 559 -3.49 -1.88 -11.06
N PHE A 560 -4.27 -0.96 -11.60
CA PHE A 560 -3.85 -0.07 -12.70
C PHE A 560 -3.92 1.37 -12.24
N THR A 561 -2.78 2.06 -12.26
CA THR A 561 -2.67 3.46 -11.88
C THR A 561 -2.02 4.28 -12.99
N ALA A 562 -2.71 5.33 -13.45
CA ALA A 562 -2.17 6.35 -14.32
C ALA A 562 -2.16 7.69 -13.57
N ARG A 563 -0.98 8.28 -13.35
CA ARG A 563 -0.82 9.59 -12.71
C ARG A 563 -0.04 10.54 -13.59
N MET A 564 -0.43 11.80 -13.57
CA MET A 564 0.36 12.85 -14.18
C MET A 564 1.46 13.34 -13.24
N SER A 565 2.65 13.60 -13.78
CA SER A 565 3.81 14.12 -13.03
C SER A 565 3.67 15.58 -12.59
N GLY A 566 2.70 16.33 -13.13
CA GLY A 566 2.46 17.73 -12.78
C GLY A 566 3.25 18.75 -13.59
N GLY A 567 3.90 18.34 -14.70
CA GLY A 567 4.47 19.24 -15.70
C GLY A 567 3.41 20.11 -16.39
N SER A 568 3.85 21.16 -17.09
CA SER A 568 3.02 22.25 -17.63
C SER A 568 1.98 21.75 -18.65
N GLY A 569 0.75 21.48 -18.20
CA GLY A 569 -0.33 20.96 -19.04
C GLY A 569 -0.08 19.53 -19.55
N GLY A 570 -1.13 18.73 -19.62
CA GLY A 570 -1.04 17.34 -20.07
C GLY A 570 -2.37 16.62 -19.94
N GLY A 571 -2.40 15.30 -20.18
CA GLY A 571 -3.62 14.55 -20.02
C GLY A 571 -3.49 13.04 -19.92
N ILE A 572 -4.53 12.43 -19.36
CA ILE A 572 -4.74 10.98 -19.33
C ILE A 572 -5.91 10.67 -20.26
N SER A 573 -5.69 9.81 -21.25
CA SER A 573 -6.71 9.36 -22.20
C SER A 573 -6.80 7.84 -22.16
N LEU A 574 -7.92 7.31 -21.68
CA LEU A 574 -8.27 5.90 -21.88
C LEU A 574 -9.25 5.85 -23.05
N ALA A 575 -8.74 5.59 -24.26
CA ALA A 575 -9.50 5.76 -25.49
C ALA A 575 -10.65 4.76 -25.60
N GLN A 576 -11.68 5.14 -26.36
CA GLN A 576 -12.75 4.20 -26.73
C GLN A 576 -12.14 2.95 -27.39
N GLY A 577 -12.55 1.77 -26.93
CA GLY A 577 -12.03 0.48 -27.41
C GLY A 577 -10.85 -0.06 -26.60
N SER A 578 -10.22 0.73 -25.74
CA SER A 578 -9.27 0.23 -24.75
C SER A 578 -9.98 -0.54 -23.63
N ARG A 579 -9.27 -1.45 -22.95
CA ARG A 579 -9.82 -2.23 -21.83
C ARG A 579 -8.84 -2.32 -20.66
N VAL A 580 -9.33 -2.11 -19.44
CA VAL A 580 -8.62 -2.38 -18.19
C VAL A 580 -9.47 -3.34 -17.36
N ASN A 581 -8.92 -4.51 -17.04
CA ASN A 581 -9.61 -5.55 -16.25
C ASN A 581 -8.79 -5.90 -15.01
N VAL A 582 -9.31 -5.56 -13.84
CA VAL A 582 -8.77 -5.84 -12.50
C VAL A 582 -9.76 -6.72 -11.70
N SER A 583 -10.57 -7.52 -12.37
CA SER A 583 -11.57 -8.39 -11.71
C SER A 583 -10.93 -9.43 -10.78
N GLY A 584 -11.65 -9.81 -9.72
CA GLY A 584 -11.25 -10.89 -8.82
C GLY A 584 -11.45 -12.27 -9.45
N GLY A 585 -10.55 -13.18 -9.12
CA GLY A 585 -10.60 -14.60 -9.46
C GLY A 585 -11.25 -15.45 -8.38
N ALA A 586 -10.91 -16.75 -8.34
CA ALA A 586 -11.31 -17.65 -7.27
C ALA A 586 -10.49 -18.94 -7.25
N TRP A 587 -10.39 -19.55 -6.07
CA TRP A 587 -9.74 -20.84 -5.84
C TRP A 587 -10.76 -21.86 -5.32
N LEU A 588 -10.96 -22.94 -6.08
CA LEU A 588 -11.63 -24.15 -5.62
C LEU A 588 -10.58 -25.12 -5.08
N LYS A 589 -10.53 -25.24 -3.75
CA LYS A 589 -9.57 -26.07 -3.02
C LYS A 589 -9.84 -27.56 -3.27
N SER A 590 -8.84 -28.40 -2.99
CA SER A 590 -8.94 -29.85 -3.15
C SER A 590 -10.02 -30.51 -2.29
N ASP A 591 -10.44 -29.88 -1.19
CA ASP A 591 -11.55 -30.33 -0.33
C ASP A 591 -12.94 -29.90 -0.84
N GLY A 592 -13.01 -29.12 -1.93
CA GLY A 592 -14.23 -28.60 -2.53
C GLY A 592 -14.71 -27.27 -1.96
N SER A 593 -13.99 -26.66 -1.01
CA SER A 593 -14.26 -25.31 -0.54
C SER A 593 -13.85 -24.27 -1.57
N LEU A 594 -14.63 -23.20 -1.69
CA LEU A 594 -14.36 -22.09 -2.59
C LEU A 594 -13.83 -20.90 -1.79
N GLN A 595 -12.74 -20.30 -2.25
CA GLN A 595 -12.22 -19.02 -1.79
C GLN A 595 -12.33 -18.02 -2.94
N ALA A 596 -13.08 -16.95 -2.75
CA ALA A 596 -13.15 -15.86 -3.72
C ALA A 596 -11.91 -14.97 -3.61
N GLY A 597 -11.42 -14.49 -4.76
CA GLY A 597 -10.43 -13.41 -4.78
C GLY A 597 -11.12 -12.05 -4.74
N GLN A 598 -10.41 -11.05 -4.22
CA GLN A 598 -10.83 -9.66 -4.21
C GLN A 598 -10.63 -9.03 -5.59
N ALA A 599 -11.54 -8.16 -6.01
CA ALA A 599 -11.32 -7.34 -7.20
C ALA A 599 -10.41 -6.14 -6.87
N GLY A 600 -9.59 -5.75 -7.82
CA GLY A 600 -8.55 -4.74 -7.65
C GLY A 600 -8.99 -3.29 -7.89
N GLU A 601 -8.04 -2.43 -8.23
CA GLU A 601 -8.23 -0.98 -8.33
C GLU A 601 -7.86 -0.39 -9.69
N VAL A 602 -8.66 0.57 -10.16
CA VAL A 602 -8.33 1.45 -11.29
C VAL A 602 -8.23 2.89 -10.79
N SER A 603 -7.07 3.52 -10.99
CA SER A 603 -6.77 4.89 -10.57
C SER A 603 -6.35 5.79 -11.72
N VAL A 604 -7.02 6.92 -11.91
CA VAL A 604 -6.63 7.99 -12.86
C VAL A 604 -6.47 9.31 -12.12
N ILE A 605 -5.26 9.87 -12.09
CA ILE A 605 -4.89 10.99 -11.22
C ILE A 605 -4.21 12.09 -12.05
N ALA A 606 -4.88 13.23 -12.19
CA ALA A 606 -4.32 14.44 -12.77
C ALA A 606 -3.26 15.04 -11.86
N GLY A 607 -2.34 15.78 -12.45
CA GLY A 607 -1.29 16.49 -11.72
C GLY A 607 -1.85 17.75 -11.08
N ASP A 608 -1.14 18.23 -10.06
CA ASP A 608 -1.48 19.47 -9.36
C ASP A 608 -0.99 20.70 -10.15
N SER A 609 -1.47 20.85 -11.40
CA SER A 609 -1.06 21.93 -12.31
C SER A 609 -2.11 23.02 -12.43
N ALA A 610 -1.67 24.28 -12.35
CA ALA A 610 -2.52 25.46 -12.56
C ALA A 610 -2.88 25.68 -14.04
N ASP A 611 -2.11 25.12 -14.97
CA ASP A 611 -2.32 25.27 -16.42
C ASP A 611 -3.47 24.39 -16.94
N GLY A 612 -3.94 23.44 -16.13
CA GLY A 612 -5.03 22.53 -16.46
C GLY A 612 -4.57 21.20 -17.05
N SER A 613 -5.14 20.13 -16.52
CA SER A 613 -4.96 18.74 -16.92
C SER A 613 -6.29 18.16 -17.38
N VAL A 614 -6.27 17.39 -18.47
CA VAL A 614 -7.49 16.77 -19.03
C VAL A 614 -7.44 15.26 -18.79
N ILE A 615 -8.52 14.70 -18.26
CA ILE A 615 -8.73 13.25 -18.17
C ILE A 615 -9.93 12.88 -19.04
N SER A 616 -9.77 11.89 -19.93
CA SER A 616 -10.88 11.19 -20.59
C SER A 616 -10.84 9.70 -20.25
N VAL A 617 -12.02 9.14 -19.96
CA VAL A 617 -12.21 7.74 -19.57
C VAL A 617 -13.29 7.14 -20.46
N ASP A 618 -12.92 6.79 -21.69
CA ASP A 618 -13.82 6.26 -22.72
C ASP A 618 -13.66 4.74 -22.92
N GLY A 619 -12.63 4.15 -22.30
CA GLY A 619 -12.34 2.72 -22.31
C GLY A 619 -13.26 1.89 -21.40
N ILE A 620 -13.21 0.56 -21.58
CA ILE A 620 -13.93 -0.41 -20.75
C ILE A 620 -13.14 -0.69 -19.48
N LEU A 621 -13.72 -0.40 -18.31
CA LEU A 621 -13.13 -0.68 -17.01
C LEU A 621 -13.91 -1.77 -16.28
N GLU A 622 -13.20 -2.77 -15.75
CA GLU A 622 -13.80 -3.94 -15.10
C GLU A 622 -13.07 -4.32 -13.82
N ALA A 623 -13.83 -4.56 -12.76
CA ALA A 623 -13.37 -4.90 -11.42
C ALA A 623 -14.42 -5.79 -10.73
N TYR A 624 -14.91 -6.82 -11.43
CA TYR A 624 -15.96 -7.70 -10.90
C TYR A 624 -15.40 -8.68 -9.87
N GLY A 625 -16.12 -8.91 -8.77
CA GLY A 625 -15.81 -9.97 -7.81
C GLY A 625 -16.99 -10.92 -7.58
N ILE A 626 -16.73 -12.06 -6.92
CA ILE A 626 -17.80 -12.97 -6.48
C ILE A 626 -18.55 -12.36 -5.30
N GLU A 627 -17.82 -11.93 -4.28
CA GLU A 627 -18.38 -11.38 -3.04
C GLU A 627 -18.55 -9.85 -3.11
N ARG A 628 -17.49 -9.14 -3.52
CA ARG A 628 -17.47 -7.68 -3.60
C ARG A 628 -16.71 -7.19 -4.82
N GLY A 629 -17.22 -6.12 -5.41
CA GLY A 629 -16.57 -5.35 -6.48
C GLY A 629 -15.29 -4.64 -6.06
N GLY A 630 -14.52 -4.18 -7.05
CA GLY A 630 -13.27 -3.44 -6.83
C GLY A 630 -13.46 -1.93 -6.67
N LYS A 631 -12.35 -1.19 -6.75
CA LYS A 631 -12.28 0.25 -6.47
C LYS A 631 -11.95 1.09 -7.72
N PHE A 632 -12.65 2.21 -7.87
CA PHE A 632 -12.35 3.22 -8.88
C PHE A 632 -11.96 4.54 -8.22
N THR A 633 -10.77 5.03 -8.54
CA THR A 633 -10.26 6.32 -8.07
C THR A 633 -10.05 7.27 -9.24
N ALA A 634 -10.63 8.47 -9.16
CA ALA A 634 -10.42 9.54 -10.13
C ALA A 634 -10.14 10.86 -9.45
N ARG A 635 -8.97 11.46 -9.69
CA ARG A 635 -8.64 12.82 -9.24
C ARG A 635 -8.35 13.69 -10.44
N ALA A 636 -9.13 14.75 -10.66
CA ALA A 636 -9.00 15.63 -11.82
C ALA A 636 -8.94 17.11 -11.40
N ASN A 637 -8.52 18.02 -12.29
CA ASN A 637 -8.57 19.46 -11.96
C ASN A 637 -9.98 19.99 -11.78
N GLY A 638 -10.99 19.36 -12.36
CA GLY A 638 -12.40 19.58 -12.03
C GLY A 638 -13.19 18.33 -12.35
N VAL A 639 -14.34 18.12 -11.71
CA VAL A 639 -15.18 16.94 -11.97
C VAL A 639 -16.63 17.35 -12.15
N ALA A 640 -17.29 16.80 -13.17
CA ALA A 640 -18.71 16.95 -13.37
C ALA A 640 -19.39 15.59 -13.61
N ILE A 641 -20.24 15.17 -12.68
CA ILE A 641 -21.07 13.97 -12.81
C ILE A 641 -22.42 14.36 -13.43
N ARG A 642 -22.75 13.78 -14.58
CA ARG A 642 -23.87 14.23 -15.45
C ARG A 642 -24.64 13.07 -16.07
N ARG A 643 -25.83 13.34 -16.61
CA ARG A 643 -26.60 12.33 -17.36
C ARG A 643 -25.99 12.00 -18.72
N GLU A 644 -25.48 13.02 -19.40
CA GLU A 644 -24.85 12.93 -20.71
C GLU A 644 -23.63 13.85 -20.73
N GLU A 645 -22.63 13.48 -21.53
CA GLU A 645 -21.45 14.30 -21.75
C GLU A 645 -21.81 15.55 -22.57
N ILE A 646 -21.23 16.69 -22.19
CA ILE A 646 -21.41 17.95 -22.91
C ILE A 646 -20.11 18.27 -23.65
N VAL A 647 -20.21 18.52 -24.96
CA VAL A 647 -19.08 19.03 -25.74
C VAL A 647 -18.74 20.44 -25.27
N ASN A 648 -17.65 20.58 -24.52
CA ASN A 648 -17.17 21.89 -24.10
C ASN A 648 -16.37 22.54 -25.22
N THR A 649 -16.84 23.69 -25.69
CA THR A 649 -16.18 24.49 -26.75
C THR A 649 -15.37 25.66 -26.20
N ALA A 650 -15.34 25.84 -24.88
CA ALA A 650 -14.61 26.91 -24.22
C ALA A 650 -13.12 26.55 -24.07
N PRO A 651 -12.18 27.48 -24.34
CA PRO A 651 -10.76 27.25 -24.11
C PRO A 651 -10.43 27.20 -22.60
N GLY A 652 -9.61 26.23 -22.17
CA GLY A 652 -9.16 26.05 -20.78
C GLY A 652 -9.25 24.60 -20.27
N ALA A 653 -8.83 24.38 -19.02
CA ALA A 653 -8.93 23.10 -18.32
C ALA A 653 -10.39 22.60 -18.28
N GLN A 654 -10.64 21.41 -18.80
CA GLN A 654 -11.97 20.83 -18.82
C GLN A 654 -12.17 19.95 -17.59
N PRO A 655 -13.35 19.98 -16.94
CA PRO A 655 -13.64 19.01 -15.89
C PRO A 655 -13.72 17.62 -16.51
N LEU A 656 -13.22 16.61 -15.78
CA LEU A 656 -13.52 15.22 -16.07
C LEU A 656 -15.04 15.03 -16.01
N GLN A 657 -15.62 14.58 -17.11
CA GLN A 657 -17.05 14.27 -17.19
C GLN A 657 -17.26 12.79 -16.92
N ILE A 658 -18.07 12.47 -15.91
CA ILE A 658 -18.47 11.09 -15.59
C ILE A 658 -19.98 10.99 -15.79
N THR A 659 -20.42 10.08 -16.66
CA THR A 659 -21.83 9.86 -16.89
C THR A 659 -22.45 9.00 -15.78
N THR A 660 -23.72 9.21 -15.47
CA THR A 660 -24.41 8.48 -14.39
C THR A 660 -24.48 6.97 -14.61
N ASP A 661 -24.38 6.51 -15.86
CA ASP A 661 -24.39 5.08 -16.20
C ASP A 661 -23.05 4.37 -15.99
N PHE A 662 -21.99 5.12 -15.64
CA PHE A 662 -20.74 4.57 -15.13
C PHE A 662 -20.96 3.82 -13.80
N PHE A 663 -21.80 4.37 -12.92
CA PHE A 663 -22.10 3.78 -11.62
C PHE A 663 -22.99 2.55 -11.77
N GLY A 664 -22.63 1.48 -11.05
CA GLY A 664 -23.30 0.19 -11.15
C GLY A 664 -22.94 -0.65 -12.39
N ARG A 665 -21.95 -0.21 -13.18
CA ARG A 665 -21.31 -0.99 -14.24
C ARG A 665 -19.85 -1.26 -13.90
N GLY A 666 -19.23 -2.17 -14.65
CA GLY A 666 -17.82 -2.51 -14.46
C GLY A 666 -17.53 -3.32 -13.19
N GLY A 667 -18.51 -3.54 -12.31
CA GLY A 667 -18.32 -4.33 -11.10
C GLY A 667 -17.68 -3.56 -9.94
N PHE A 668 -17.53 -2.24 -10.01
CA PHE A 668 -17.00 -1.45 -8.90
C PHE A 668 -17.98 -1.37 -7.73
N ALA A 669 -17.46 -1.53 -6.51
CA ALA A 669 -18.20 -1.34 -5.25
C ALA A 669 -17.71 -0.11 -4.47
N GLU A 670 -16.51 0.39 -4.76
CA GLU A 670 -15.92 1.56 -4.10
C GLU A 670 -15.54 2.64 -5.12
N PHE A 671 -15.87 3.90 -4.83
CA PHE A 671 -15.56 5.04 -5.68
C PHE A 671 -14.93 6.17 -4.86
N ASP A 672 -13.72 6.64 -5.21
CA ASP A 672 -13.11 7.89 -4.70
C ASP A 672 -12.94 8.85 -5.87
N ILE A 673 -13.83 9.84 -5.98
CA ILE A 673 -13.86 10.79 -7.08
C ILE A 673 -13.63 12.19 -6.50
N GLY A 674 -12.58 12.87 -6.95
CA GLY A 674 -12.19 14.15 -6.41
C GLY A 674 -11.74 15.17 -7.45
N ALA A 675 -11.95 16.44 -7.12
CA ALA A 675 -11.39 17.57 -7.85
C ALA A 675 -10.27 18.24 -7.04
N ASN A 676 -9.13 18.54 -7.67
CA ASN A 676 -7.98 19.16 -6.99
C ASN A 676 -7.74 20.66 -7.32
N ALA A 677 -8.62 21.29 -8.12
CA ALA A 677 -8.48 22.72 -8.48
C ALA A 677 -9.79 23.51 -8.72
N ASN A 678 -10.81 22.92 -9.36
CA ASN A 678 -11.98 23.63 -9.92
C ASN A 678 -13.33 23.09 -9.41
N GLY A 679 -13.35 22.35 -8.32
CA GLY A 679 -14.59 21.86 -7.73
C GLY A 679 -15.15 20.59 -8.38
N LEU A 680 -16.14 20.02 -7.70
CA LEU A 680 -16.86 18.83 -8.12
C LEU A 680 -18.37 19.13 -8.14
N THR A 681 -19.06 18.80 -9.24
CA THR A 681 -20.50 19.00 -9.35
C THR A 681 -21.21 17.70 -9.74
N VAL A 682 -22.23 17.30 -8.98
CA VAL A 682 -23.26 16.34 -9.40
C VAL A 682 -24.43 17.14 -9.97
N ALA A 683 -24.56 17.13 -11.28
CA ALA A 683 -25.42 18.06 -12.02
C ALA A 683 -26.92 17.79 -11.84
N GLU A 684 -27.74 18.79 -12.14
CA GLU A 684 -29.19 18.74 -12.03
C GLU A 684 -29.80 17.50 -12.70
N GLY A 685 -30.57 16.75 -11.92
CA GLY A 685 -31.23 15.52 -12.37
C GLY A 685 -30.31 14.31 -12.56
N ALA A 686 -29.02 14.38 -12.23
CA ALA A 686 -28.13 13.22 -12.28
C ALA A 686 -28.44 12.22 -11.16
N VAL A 687 -28.60 10.95 -11.49
CA VAL A 687 -28.90 9.88 -10.53
C VAL A 687 -27.75 8.88 -10.49
N ILE A 688 -27.01 8.87 -9.39
CA ILE A 688 -25.94 7.90 -9.09
C ILE A 688 -26.59 6.71 -8.38
N ASN A 689 -26.53 5.51 -8.98
CA ASN A 689 -26.97 4.27 -8.35
C ASN A 689 -25.75 3.42 -7.97
N LEU A 690 -25.51 3.26 -6.67
CA LEU A 690 -24.44 2.42 -6.15
C LEU A 690 -24.98 1.02 -5.91
N THR A 691 -25.03 0.25 -6.99
CA THR A 691 -25.47 -1.14 -7.01
C THR A 691 -24.42 -1.97 -7.74
N GLN A 692 -23.75 -2.87 -7.03
CA GLN A 692 -22.71 -3.71 -7.64
C GLN A 692 -23.29 -4.88 -8.47
N GLN A 693 -22.55 -5.28 -9.50
CA GLN A 693 -22.74 -6.54 -10.22
C GLN A 693 -21.68 -7.54 -9.77
N ASN A 694 -22.10 -8.77 -9.47
CA ASN A 694 -21.24 -9.83 -8.98
C ASN A 694 -21.09 -10.94 -10.03
N ARG A 695 -20.01 -11.71 -9.89
CA ARG A 695 -19.78 -12.93 -10.65
C ARG A 695 -20.41 -14.11 -9.89
N VAL A 696 -21.37 -14.79 -10.52
CA VAL A 696 -21.97 -16.00 -9.97
C VAL A 696 -21.46 -17.21 -10.76
N LEU A 697 -20.86 -18.18 -10.07
CA LEU A 697 -20.32 -19.38 -10.70
C LEU A 697 -21.43 -20.17 -11.41
N SER A 698 -21.15 -20.55 -12.65
CA SER A 698 -22.08 -21.32 -13.49
C SER A 698 -22.13 -22.78 -13.08
N ASN A 699 -23.21 -23.48 -13.43
CA ASN A 699 -23.32 -24.91 -13.17
C ASN A 699 -22.16 -25.68 -13.84
N GLY A 700 -21.56 -26.62 -13.09
CA GLY A 700 -20.40 -27.40 -13.55
C GLY A 700 -19.04 -26.71 -13.43
N PHE A 701 -18.94 -25.55 -12.77
CA PHE A 701 -17.67 -24.85 -12.50
C PHE A 701 -16.60 -25.78 -11.90
N SER A 702 -17.00 -26.70 -11.03
CA SER A 702 -16.09 -27.63 -10.33
C SER A 702 -15.33 -28.57 -11.24
N THR A 703 -15.73 -28.72 -12.51
CA THR A 703 -15.05 -29.55 -13.52
C THR A 703 -14.19 -28.76 -14.50
N LYS A 704 -14.15 -27.43 -14.38
CA LYS A 704 -13.42 -26.54 -15.29
C LYS A 704 -11.96 -26.47 -14.89
N ALA A 705 -11.05 -26.63 -15.86
CA ALA A 705 -9.62 -26.45 -15.66
C ALA A 705 -9.29 -24.99 -15.27
N ASN A 706 -8.08 -24.78 -14.75
CA ASN A 706 -7.57 -23.46 -14.41
C ASN A 706 -7.64 -22.50 -15.61
N ALA A 707 -7.83 -21.20 -15.34
CA ALA A 707 -7.90 -20.16 -16.35
C ALA A 707 -7.41 -18.81 -15.80
N ASP A 708 -7.06 -17.89 -16.68
CA ASP A 708 -6.58 -16.53 -16.34
C ASP A 708 -7.65 -15.62 -15.71
N GLY A 709 -8.87 -16.12 -15.52
CA GLY A 709 -10.00 -15.38 -14.97
C GLY A 709 -11.24 -16.26 -14.81
N ILE A 710 -12.23 -15.75 -14.08
CA ILE A 710 -13.47 -16.50 -13.80
C ILE A 710 -14.58 -16.26 -14.84
N ASP A 711 -14.35 -15.42 -15.84
CA ASP A 711 -15.37 -15.02 -16.83
C ASP A 711 -15.97 -16.23 -17.59
N ALA A 712 -15.15 -17.22 -17.90
CA ALA A 712 -15.58 -18.43 -18.63
C ALA A 712 -16.34 -19.45 -17.76
N VAL A 713 -16.30 -19.30 -16.44
CA VAL A 713 -16.90 -20.22 -15.46
C VAL A 713 -17.99 -19.55 -14.62
N SER A 714 -18.34 -18.31 -14.92
CA SER A 714 -19.31 -17.50 -14.18
C SER A 714 -20.15 -16.62 -15.11
N THR A 715 -21.22 -16.04 -14.57
CA THR A 715 -22.04 -15.04 -15.25
C THR A 715 -22.19 -13.79 -14.39
N LEU A 716 -22.33 -12.64 -15.02
CA LEU A 716 -22.64 -11.40 -14.32
C LEU A 716 -24.11 -11.38 -13.89
N THR A 717 -24.33 -11.10 -12.61
CA THR A 717 -25.67 -11.03 -12.00
C THR A 717 -25.67 -9.93 -10.94
N THR A 718 -26.75 -9.15 -10.87
CA THR A 718 -27.03 -8.31 -9.70
C THR A 718 -27.67 -9.19 -8.63
N LEU A 719 -26.98 -9.41 -7.51
CA LEU A 719 -27.48 -10.26 -6.42
C LEU A 719 -28.71 -9.62 -5.77
N GLU A 720 -29.57 -10.44 -5.15
CA GLU A 720 -30.63 -9.94 -4.27
C GLU A 720 -30.02 -9.09 -3.14
N PRO A 721 -30.69 -8.03 -2.65
CA PRO A 721 -30.11 -7.08 -1.68
C PRO A 721 -29.42 -7.75 -0.48
N LEU A 722 -30.08 -8.75 0.13
CA LEU A 722 -29.56 -9.49 1.30
C LEU A 722 -28.26 -10.27 1.03
N LEU A 723 -27.95 -10.58 -0.22
CA LEU A 723 -26.74 -11.32 -0.60
C LEU A 723 -25.66 -10.41 -1.18
N ARG A 724 -25.94 -9.11 -1.30
CA ARG A 724 -25.07 -8.13 -1.94
C ARG A 724 -24.36 -7.31 -0.87
N GLY A 725 -23.04 -7.18 -0.98
CA GLY A 725 -22.28 -6.35 -0.05
C GLY A 725 -22.59 -4.84 -0.20
N PRO A 726 -22.29 -4.04 0.82
CA PRO A 726 -22.42 -2.59 0.75
C PRO A 726 -21.40 -1.95 -0.21
N SER A 727 -21.74 -0.78 -0.74
CA SER A 727 -20.88 0.05 -1.59
C SER A 727 -20.37 1.28 -0.84
N SER A 728 -19.33 1.93 -1.36
CA SER A 728 -18.85 3.22 -0.83
C SER A 728 -18.64 4.26 -1.94
N LEU A 729 -18.98 5.51 -1.65
CA LEU A 729 -18.73 6.65 -2.53
C LEU A 729 -18.14 7.81 -1.73
N THR A 730 -16.94 8.20 -2.09
CA THR A 730 -16.28 9.41 -1.61
C THR A 730 -16.24 10.43 -2.73
N LEU A 731 -16.87 11.59 -2.53
CA LEU A 731 -16.77 12.74 -3.42
C LEU A 731 -15.93 13.82 -2.74
N ARG A 732 -14.95 14.38 -3.45
CA ARG A 732 -14.01 15.34 -2.86
C ARG A 732 -13.82 16.58 -3.73
N SER A 733 -13.61 17.71 -3.06
CA SER A 733 -13.02 18.89 -3.67
C SER A 733 -11.95 19.42 -2.73
N ASP A 734 -10.69 19.06 -2.98
CA ASP A 734 -9.53 19.40 -2.17
C ASP A 734 -8.44 20.05 -3.01
N HIS A 735 -8.27 21.37 -2.88
CA HIS A 735 -7.25 22.15 -3.56
C HIS A 735 -5.87 21.64 -3.21
N ALA A 736 -5.17 21.19 -4.23
CA ALA A 736 -3.73 21.00 -4.20
C ALA A 736 -3.04 21.97 -5.16
N ALA A 737 -3.71 22.32 -6.27
CA ALA A 737 -3.20 23.22 -7.30
C ALA A 737 -3.72 24.65 -7.13
N GLY A 738 -2.95 25.52 -6.45
CA GLY A 738 -3.28 26.94 -6.29
C GLY A 738 -4.52 27.21 -5.44
N GLY A 739 -4.91 28.48 -5.29
CA GLY A 739 -6.09 28.88 -4.52
C GLY A 739 -7.28 29.19 -5.45
N ASN A 740 -8.39 28.45 -5.32
CA ASN A 740 -9.64 28.72 -6.02
C ASN A 740 -10.79 28.75 -5.01
N ALA A 741 -11.39 29.91 -4.78
CA ALA A 741 -12.48 30.04 -3.82
C ALA A 741 -13.82 29.45 -4.29
N ASN A 742 -13.99 29.16 -5.59
CA ASN A 742 -15.26 28.69 -6.20
C ASN A 742 -15.32 27.17 -6.42
N SER A 743 -14.36 26.46 -5.86
CA SER A 743 -14.13 25.04 -6.02
C SER A 743 -14.96 24.18 -5.08
N HIS A 744 -16.24 24.49 -5.01
CA HIS A 744 -17.16 23.80 -4.12
C HIS A 744 -17.39 22.37 -4.57
N LEU A 745 -17.82 21.54 -3.62
CA LEU A 745 -18.50 20.30 -3.96
C LEU A 745 -20.00 20.55 -3.89
N THR A 746 -20.67 20.41 -5.04
CA THR A 746 -22.08 20.73 -5.21
C THR A 746 -22.87 19.52 -5.68
N ILE A 747 -23.95 19.18 -4.98
CA ILE A 747 -24.99 18.26 -5.43
C ILE A 747 -26.21 19.11 -5.79
N GLU A 748 -26.50 19.26 -7.07
CA GLU A 748 -27.53 20.17 -7.57
C GLU A 748 -28.95 19.65 -7.30
N ARG A 749 -29.94 20.53 -7.52
CA ARG A 749 -31.36 20.20 -7.36
C ARG A 749 -31.74 19.02 -8.24
N GLY A 750 -32.56 18.11 -7.72
CA GLY A 750 -33.03 16.94 -8.45
C GLY A 750 -31.96 15.87 -8.73
N ALA A 751 -30.68 16.12 -8.39
CA ALA A 751 -29.68 15.07 -8.36
C ALA A 751 -29.96 14.10 -7.21
N ALA A 752 -29.59 12.83 -7.35
CA ALA A 752 -29.77 11.82 -6.32
C ALA A 752 -28.58 10.85 -6.27
N ILE A 753 -28.16 10.50 -5.06
CA ILE A 753 -27.24 9.40 -4.78
C ILE A 753 -28.06 8.33 -4.06
N VAL A 754 -28.20 7.15 -4.67
CA VAL A 754 -28.97 6.03 -4.13
C VAL A 754 -28.04 4.85 -3.99
N ALA A 755 -27.85 4.39 -2.75
CA ALA A 755 -26.96 3.29 -2.42
C ALA A 755 -27.72 2.12 -1.81
N ASP A 756 -27.18 0.92 -2.00
CA ASP A 756 -27.66 -0.28 -1.32
C ASP A 756 -27.56 -0.12 0.22
N PRO A 757 -28.35 -0.87 1.00
CA PRO A 757 -28.30 -0.82 2.45
C PRO A 757 -26.89 -0.93 3.03
N GLN A 758 -26.67 -0.29 4.18
CA GLN A 758 -25.39 -0.25 4.90
C GLN A 758 -24.23 0.42 4.14
N SER A 759 -24.46 0.97 2.94
CA SER A 759 -23.45 1.69 2.16
C SER A 759 -23.01 3.00 2.81
N GLU A 760 -21.81 3.45 2.45
CA GLU A 760 -21.19 4.66 3.00
C GLU A 760 -21.00 5.75 1.94
N ILE A 761 -21.46 6.97 2.23
CA ILE A 761 -21.26 8.16 1.39
C ILE A 761 -20.46 9.19 2.17
N GLN A 762 -19.34 9.64 1.61
CA GLN A 762 -18.49 10.67 2.20
C GLN A 762 -18.36 11.86 1.24
N LEU A 763 -18.66 13.06 1.72
CA LEU A 763 -18.46 14.31 0.99
C LEU A 763 -17.39 15.14 1.71
N VAL A 764 -16.32 15.50 1.00
CA VAL A 764 -15.23 16.27 1.58
C VAL A 764 -14.98 17.50 0.72
N SER A 765 -14.90 18.67 1.34
CA SER A 765 -14.39 19.87 0.66
C SER A 765 -13.41 20.62 1.56
N ASP A 766 -12.47 21.34 0.97
CA ASP A 766 -11.70 22.36 1.68
C ASP A 766 -12.22 23.79 1.44
N SER A 767 -13.25 23.94 0.61
CA SER A 767 -14.05 25.16 0.44
C SER A 767 -15.46 24.94 1.05
N SER A 768 -16.53 25.02 0.25
CA SER A 768 -17.91 24.81 0.68
C SER A 768 -18.49 23.51 0.14
N LEU A 769 -19.42 22.94 0.89
CA LEU A 769 -20.26 21.80 0.49
C LEU A 769 -21.69 22.27 0.31
N ILE A 770 -22.28 22.03 -0.86
CA ILE A 770 -23.63 22.48 -1.19
C ILE A 770 -24.46 21.27 -1.63
N VAL A 771 -25.52 20.96 -0.89
CA VAL A 771 -26.40 19.82 -1.20
C VAL A 771 -27.83 20.31 -1.39
N ASN A 772 -28.33 20.25 -2.62
CA ASN A 772 -29.72 20.54 -2.99
C ASN A 772 -30.46 19.28 -3.47
N GLY A 773 -29.76 18.17 -3.67
CA GLY A 773 -30.30 16.88 -4.11
C GLY A 773 -30.58 15.90 -2.97
N GLY A 774 -30.87 14.64 -3.33
CA GLY A 774 -31.11 13.55 -2.39
C GLY A 774 -29.90 12.63 -2.21
N ILE A 775 -29.69 12.13 -0.99
CA ILE A 775 -28.72 11.07 -0.66
C ILE A 775 -29.47 10.01 0.14
N VAL A 776 -29.50 8.77 -0.35
CA VAL A 776 -30.20 7.63 0.26
C VAL A 776 -29.19 6.51 0.50
N ALA A 777 -28.89 6.22 1.76
CA ALA A 777 -27.96 5.19 2.21
C ALA A 777 -28.50 4.51 3.49
N ARG A 778 -29.62 3.80 3.34
CA ARG A 778 -30.41 3.27 4.45
C ARG A 778 -29.62 2.29 5.32
N GLY A 779 -29.67 2.46 6.64
CA GLY A 779 -28.88 1.70 7.61
C GLY A 779 -27.37 1.88 7.49
N GLY A 780 -26.91 2.77 6.60
CA GLY A 780 -25.50 3.06 6.33
C GLY A 780 -25.04 4.37 6.96
N ALA A 781 -24.10 5.05 6.29
CA ALA A 781 -23.52 6.28 6.80
C ALA A 781 -23.41 7.36 5.72
N VAL A 782 -23.72 8.60 6.09
CA VAL A 782 -23.46 9.79 5.27
C VAL A 782 -22.63 10.76 6.10
N SER A 783 -21.44 11.12 5.63
CA SER A 783 -20.57 12.09 6.29
C SER A 783 -20.27 13.29 5.38
N MET A 784 -20.22 14.48 5.97
CA MET A 784 -19.90 15.74 5.28
C MET A 784 -18.81 16.48 6.05
N ARG A 785 -17.72 16.83 5.37
CA ARG A 785 -16.53 17.38 6.03
C ARG A 785 -16.02 18.62 5.32
N ILE A 786 -15.77 19.67 6.09
CA ILE A 786 -14.89 20.75 5.65
C ILE A 786 -13.54 20.55 6.33
N VAL A 787 -12.49 20.40 5.52
CA VAL A 787 -11.11 20.25 5.98
C VAL A 787 -10.33 21.55 5.70
N PRO A 788 -9.20 21.80 6.40
CA PRO A 788 -8.28 22.87 6.04
C PRO A 788 -7.82 22.77 4.59
N ASP A 789 -7.68 23.93 3.94
CA ASP A 789 -7.11 24.09 2.60
C ASP A 789 -5.70 23.50 2.57
N LYS A 790 -5.42 22.68 1.56
CA LYS A 790 -4.13 21.98 1.40
C LYS A 790 -3.22 22.64 0.36
N SER A 791 -3.67 23.71 -0.29
CA SER A 791 -2.90 24.43 -1.28
C SER A 791 -1.71 25.17 -0.64
N PRO A 792 -0.73 25.62 -1.45
CA PRO A 792 0.40 26.40 -0.94
C PRO A 792 0.00 27.73 -0.25
N ASN A 793 -1.21 28.23 -0.48
CA ASN A 793 -1.70 29.50 0.03
C ASN A 793 -3.07 29.33 0.72
N ASP A 794 -3.06 28.87 1.97
CA ASP A 794 -4.27 28.74 2.79
C ASP A 794 -4.92 30.12 3.08
N PRO A 795 -6.18 30.38 2.67
CA PRO A 795 -6.88 31.63 2.96
C PRO A 795 -7.36 31.75 4.42
N PHE A 796 -7.19 30.71 5.24
CA PHE A 796 -7.67 30.59 6.61
C PHE A 796 -9.19 30.73 6.73
N TYR A 797 -9.67 31.83 7.34
CA TYR A 797 -11.10 32.06 7.55
C TYR A 797 -11.73 32.71 6.32
N VAL A 798 -12.73 32.01 5.76
CA VAL A 798 -13.57 32.51 4.68
C VAL A 798 -15.01 32.58 5.17
N ALA A 799 -15.60 33.78 5.20
CA ALA A 799 -16.91 33.99 5.80
C ALA A 799 -18.06 33.24 5.09
N SER A 800 -17.94 33.01 3.79
CA SER A 800 -18.92 32.24 2.99
C SER A 800 -18.70 30.72 3.05
N GLN A 801 -17.65 30.25 3.73
CA GLN A 801 -17.34 28.84 3.84
C GLN A 801 -18.35 28.13 4.73
N GLY A 802 -18.99 27.10 4.20
CA GLY A 802 -19.93 26.30 4.98
C GLY A 802 -20.49 25.10 4.24
N ILE A 803 -21.19 24.27 5.00
CA ILE A 803 -21.96 23.14 4.51
C ILE A 803 -23.43 23.57 4.48
N TRP A 804 -24.01 23.62 3.29
CA TRP A 804 -25.39 24.02 3.05
C TRP A 804 -26.24 22.81 2.64
N LEU A 805 -27.29 22.51 3.41
CA LEU A 805 -28.41 21.68 2.94
C LEU A 805 -29.52 22.62 2.47
N GLY A 806 -29.77 22.62 1.17
CA GLY A 806 -30.78 23.47 0.55
C GLY A 806 -32.22 23.01 0.77
N GLU A 807 -33.18 23.84 0.38
CA GLU A 807 -34.63 23.60 0.58
C GLU A 807 -35.17 22.27 0.04
N SER A 808 -34.50 21.66 -0.94
CA SER A 808 -34.87 20.37 -1.54
C SER A 808 -34.00 19.19 -1.10
N ALA A 809 -33.06 19.42 -0.18
CA ALA A 809 -32.10 18.41 0.24
C ALA A 809 -32.75 17.30 1.07
N VAL A 810 -32.45 16.05 0.75
CA VAL A 810 -32.93 14.88 1.50
C VAL A 810 -31.75 13.99 1.82
N ILE A 811 -31.51 13.74 3.11
CA ILE A 811 -30.54 12.75 3.59
C ILE A 811 -31.34 11.64 4.27
N ASP A 812 -31.40 10.45 3.65
CA ASP A 812 -32.13 9.29 4.15
C ASP A 812 -31.17 8.15 4.47
N VAL A 813 -30.81 8.02 5.75
CA VAL A 813 -30.07 6.87 6.30
C VAL A 813 -30.96 6.04 7.21
N SER A 814 -32.28 6.08 7.04
CA SER A 814 -33.22 5.34 7.89
C SER A 814 -32.97 3.84 7.89
N GLY A 815 -33.51 3.13 8.89
CA GLY A 815 -33.50 1.67 8.93
C GLY A 815 -34.18 1.06 7.71
N VAL A 816 -33.77 -0.15 7.36
CA VAL A 816 -34.30 -0.91 6.22
C VAL A 816 -34.36 -2.39 6.56
N SER A 817 -35.31 -3.10 5.94
CA SER A 817 -35.48 -4.53 6.12
C SER A 817 -35.18 -5.25 4.81
N GLU A 818 -34.26 -6.19 4.87
CA GLU A 818 -33.89 -7.04 3.73
C GLU A 818 -34.44 -8.44 3.96
N ILE A 819 -35.35 -8.88 3.09
CA ILE A 819 -36.24 -10.01 3.38
C ILE A 819 -36.29 -10.96 2.20
N MET A 820 -36.15 -12.24 2.47
CA MET A 820 -36.46 -13.34 1.57
C MET A 820 -37.76 -14.02 2.00
N THR A 821 -38.51 -14.53 1.02
CA THR A 821 -39.71 -15.34 1.27
C THR A 821 -39.48 -16.74 0.74
N ASP A 822 -39.76 -17.76 1.57
CA ASP A 822 -39.60 -19.15 1.17
C ASP A 822 -40.83 -19.71 0.42
N GLY A 823 -40.73 -20.97 -0.03
CA GLY A 823 -41.82 -21.66 -0.75
C GLY A 823 -43.10 -21.92 0.07
N LEU A 824 -43.09 -21.66 1.38
CA LEU A 824 -44.27 -21.72 2.26
C LEU A 824 -44.81 -20.31 2.59
N GLY A 825 -44.25 -19.25 2.00
CA GLY A 825 -44.65 -17.86 2.24
C GLY A 825 -44.09 -17.26 3.54
N ARG A 826 -43.12 -17.92 4.19
CA ARG A 826 -42.50 -17.42 5.42
C ARG A 826 -41.40 -16.42 5.08
N ARG A 827 -41.32 -15.35 5.86
CA ARG A 827 -40.39 -14.22 5.67
C ARG A 827 -39.21 -14.33 6.64
N PHE A 828 -38.00 -14.24 6.11
CA PHE A 828 -36.73 -14.29 6.84
C PHE A 828 -35.79 -13.21 6.34
N GLY A 829 -34.88 -12.74 7.18
CA GLY A 829 -33.90 -11.72 6.80
C GLY A 829 -33.52 -10.85 7.98
N GLU A 830 -33.04 -9.66 7.67
CA GLU A 830 -32.47 -8.73 8.65
C GLU A 830 -33.22 -7.40 8.66
N VAL A 831 -33.31 -6.79 9.84
CA VAL A 831 -33.91 -5.46 10.06
C VAL A 831 -32.80 -4.56 10.60
N TYR A 832 -32.24 -3.73 9.74
CA TYR A 832 -31.13 -2.83 10.10
C TYR A 832 -31.62 -1.59 10.83
N ASN A 833 -30.85 -1.15 11.82
CA ASN A 833 -31.05 0.11 12.53
C ASN A 833 -30.97 1.31 11.58
N GLY A 834 -31.50 2.44 12.03
CA GLY A 834 -31.17 3.73 11.44
C GLY A 834 -29.66 3.94 11.44
N GLY A 835 -29.16 4.47 10.34
CA GLY A 835 -27.76 4.73 10.08
C GLY A 835 -27.24 6.01 10.75
N SER A 836 -26.11 6.52 10.27
CA SER A 836 -25.50 7.73 10.83
C SER A 836 -25.40 8.86 9.80
N PHE A 837 -25.75 10.07 10.23
CA PHE A 837 -25.45 11.30 9.51
C PHE A 837 -24.47 12.12 10.34
N SER A 838 -23.28 12.39 9.79
CA SER A 838 -22.24 13.14 10.49
C SER A 838 -21.74 14.35 9.71
N VAL A 839 -21.46 15.43 10.43
CA VAL A 839 -20.87 16.66 9.90
C VAL A 839 -19.64 17.01 10.74
N ASP A 840 -18.50 17.22 10.07
CA ASP A 840 -17.25 17.72 10.65
C ASP A 840 -16.78 18.92 9.83
N ALA A 841 -17.34 20.10 10.12
CA ALA A 841 -16.90 21.36 9.54
C ALA A 841 -15.78 21.95 10.41
N GLN A 842 -14.53 21.54 10.14
CA GLN A 842 -13.35 22.03 10.87
C GLN A 842 -13.13 23.53 10.67
N ARG A 843 -13.66 24.06 9.56
CA ARG A 843 -13.83 25.47 9.24
C ARG A 843 -15.21 25.68 8.62
N GLY A 844 -15.73 26.88 8.73
CA GLY A 844 -17.06 27.26 8.27
C GLY A 844 -18.19 26.85 9.22
N PHE A 845 -19.42 27.09 8.75
CA PHE A 845 -20.65 26.78 9.47
C PHE A 845 -21.41 25.63 8.80
N PHE A 846 -22.39 25.06 9.51
CA PHE A 846 -23.39 24.16 8.95
C PHE A 846 -24.76 24.85 8.94
N ALA A 847 -25.45 24.84 7.80
CA ALA A 847 -26.77 25.43 7.63
C ALA A 847 -27.73 24.48 6.88
N ALA A 848 -28.84 24.14 7.52
CA ALA A 848 -29.93 23.38 6.93
C ALA A 848 -31.16 24.28 6.73
N GLN A 849 -31.54 24.54 5.49
CA GLN A 849 -32.66 25.41 5.13
C GLN A 849 -34.01 24.76 5.41
N ALA A 850 -35.03 25.58 5.65
CA ALA A 850 -36.41 25.11 5.70
C ALA A 850 -36.78 24.36 4.42
N GLY A 851 -37.32 23.15 4.56
CA GLY A 851 -37.61 22.22 3.46
C GLY A 851 -36.65 21.03 3.39
N SER A 852 -35.40 21.17 3.87
CA SER A 852 -34.46 20.06 3.93
C SER A 852 -34.91 18.99 4.95
N THR A 853 -34.58 17.73 4.71
CA THR A 853 -34.88 16.62 5.63
C THR A 853 -33.65 15.75 5.88
N ILE A 854 -33.38 15.45 7.15
CA ILE A 854 -32.43 14.40 7.57
C ILE A 854 -33.23 13.32 8.29
N ASN A 855 -33.15 12.07 7.82
CA ASN A 855 -33.89 10.93 8.35
C ASN A 855 -32.94 9.82 8.77
N VAL A 856 -32.92 9.56 10.08
CA VAL A 856 -32.20 8.46 10.73
C VAL A 856 -33.15 7.52 11.48
N SER A 857 -34.47 7.59 11.23
CA SER A 857 -35.47 6.76 11.93
C SER A 857 -35.22 5.26 11.75
N GLY A 858 -35.61 4.46 12.73
CA GLY A 858 -35.65 3.00 12.61
C GLY A 858 -36.80 2.52 11.72
N THR A 859 -36.85 1.22 11.49
CA THR A 859 -37.91 0.54 10.72
C THR A 859 -38.47 -0.63 11.52
N ALA A 860 -39.56 -1.24 11.06
CA ALA A 860 -40.09 -2.47 11.65
C ALA A 860 -40.70 -3.39 10.60
N GLU A 861 -40.56 -4.69 10.83
CA GLU A 861 -41.01 -5.70 9.88
C GLU A 861 -41.39 -7.02 10.56
N VAL A 862 -42.31 -7.77 9.94
CA VAL A 862 -42.76 -9.06 10.45
C VAL A 862 -41.92 -10.19 9.88
N LEU A 863 -41.13 -10.84 10.75
CA LEU A 863 -40.28 -11.99 10.44
C LEU A 863 -40.81 -13.28 11.08
N HIS A 864 -40.53 -14.43 10.46
CA HIS A 864 -40.86 -15.75 10.98
C HIS A 864 -39.67 -16.33 11.73
N ILE A 865 -39.68 -16.27 13.07
CA ILE A 865 -38.55 -16.74 13.88
C ILE A 865 -38.72 -18.22 14.25
N PRO A 866 -37.70 -19.07 14.04
CA PRO A 866 -37.74 -20.46 14.48
C PRO A 866 -37.68 -20.54 16.01
N THR A 867 -38.69 -21.16 16.61
CA THR A 867 -38.73 -21.47 18.04
C THR A 867 -38.67 -22.98 18.22
N ALA A 868 -37.70 -23.47 19.00
CA ALA A 868 -37.61 -24.87 19.35
C ALA A 868 -38.75 -25.25 20.32
N THR A 869 -39.43 -26.35 20.05
CA THR A 869 -40.49 -26.91 20.89
C THR A 869 -40.25 -28.41 21.12
N ALA A 870 -40.93 -29.01 22.10
CA ALA A 870 -40.85 -30.44 22.37
C ALA A 870 -41.28 -31.35 21.18
N GLN A 871 -41.91 -30.78 20.15
CA GLN A 871 -42.42 -31.46 18.95
C GLN A 871 -41.68 -31.05 17.66
N GLY A 872 -40.60 -30.26 17.75
CA GLY A 872 -39.82 -29.77 16.61
C GLY A 872 -39.69 -28.25 16.55
N VAL A 873 -39.29 -27.68 15.40
CA VAL A 873 -39.17 -26.23 15.19
C VAL A 873 -40.49 -25.65 14.69
N ARG A 874 -41.05 -24.70 15.42
CA ARG A 874 -42.23 -23.92 15.00
C ARG A 874 -41.78 -22.51 14.60
N TYR A 875 -42.28 -22.00 13.49
CA TYR A 875 -41.99 -20.62 13.05
C TYR A 875 -43.13 -19.70 13.48
N ASN A 876 -42.83 -18.67 14.25
CA ASN A 876 -43.81 -17.69 14.72
C ASN A 876 -43.56 -16.34 14.06
N ALA A 877 -44.62 -15.72 13.56
CA ALA A 877 -44.56 -14.35 13.05
C ALA A 877 -44.38 -13.38 14.21
N GLN A 878 -43.33 -12.56 14.16
CA GLN A 878 -43.00 -11.56 15.17
C GLN A 878 -42.62 -10.26 14.47
N THR A 879 -43.16 -9.14 14.94
CA THR A 879 -42.70 -7.81 14.53
C THR A 879 -41.35 -7.55 15.19
N ILE A 880 -40.32 -7.40 14.37
CA ILE A 880 -38.97 -7.00 14.76
C ILE A 880 -38.78 -5.56 14.31
N GLY A 881 -38.47 -4.68 15.25
CA GLY A 881 -38.15 -3.29 14.97
C GLY A 881 -36.67 -3.02 15.17
N SER A 882 -36.20 -1.97 14.52
CA SER A 882 -34.85 -1.47 14.66
C SER A 882 -34.84 -0.15 15.44
N HIS A 883 -33.73 0.14 16.10
CA HIS A 883 -33.53 1.45 16.71
C HIS A 883 -33.33 2.51 15.62
N ALA A 884 -33.61 3.76 15.96
CA ALA A 884 -33.14 4.88 15.17
C ALA A 884 -31.64 5.09 15.32
N GLY A 885 -31.08 5.86 14.39
CA GLY A 885 -29.66 6.13 14.27
C GLY A 885 -29.23 7.43 14.93
N THR A 886 -28.16 8.01 14.39
CA THR A 886 -27.48 9.17 14.99
C THR A 886 -27.34 10.31 14.00
N ILE A 887 -27.63 11.53 14.47
CA ILE A 887 -27.25 12.79 13.82
C ILE A 887 -26.15 13.45 14.67
N ALA A 888 -24.96 13.62 14.10
CA ALA A 888 -23.83 14.26 14.78
C ALA A 888 -23.31 15.44 13.96
N ILE A 889 -23.39 16.66 14.47
CA ILE A 889 -22.97 17.86 13.75
C ILE A 889 -21.96 18.64 14.58
N ALA A 890 -20.73 18.71 14.07
CA ALA A 890 -19.68 19.56 14.59
C ALA A 890 -19.33 20.64 13.57
N ALA A 891 -19.33 21.91 13.99
CA ALA A 891 -18.90 23.03 13.16
C ALA A 891 -18.10 24.04 13.97
N ALA A 892 -17.08 24.64 13.35
CA ALA A 892 -16.29 25.65 14.03
C ALA A 892 -17.06 26.97 14.17
N GLU A 893 -17.68 27.49 13.10
CA GLU A 893 -18.20 28.87 13.09
C GLU A 893 -19.70 29.03 13.31
N GLY A 894 -20.53 27.99 13.20
CA GLY A 894 -21.95 28.08 13.52
C GLY A 894 -22.78 26.87 13.08
N ILE A 895 -23.95 26.68 13.68
CA ILE A 895 -24.91 25.62 13.34
C ILE A 895 -26.33 26.19 13.25
N PHE A 896 -26.96 26.08 12.09
CA PHE A 896 -28.29 26.61 11.78
C PHE A 896 -29.20 25.48 11.28
N LEU A 897 -30.31 25.20 11.99
CA LEU A 897 -31.14 23.99 11.79
C LEU A 897 -32.60 24.34 11.52
N ASP A 898 -32.89 24.97 10.38
CA ASP A 898 -34.26 25.31 9.97
C ASP A 898 -34.97 24.14 9.25
N GLY A 899 -34.23 23.08 8.90
CA GLY A 899 -34.74 21.84 8.30
C GLY A 899 -35.36 20.85 9.29
N ARG A 900 -35.96 19.77 8.75
CA ARG A 900 -36.57 18.69 9.54
C ARG A 900 -35.56 17.58 9.85
N MET A 901 -35.54 17.13 11.10
CA MET A 901 -34.78 15.96 11.54
C MET A 901 -35.75 14.87 12.02
N LEU A 902 -35.53 13.62 11.64
CA LEU A 902 -36.33 12.46 12.02
C LEU A 902 -35.45 11.33 12.55
N ALA A 903 -35.86 10.75 13.67
CA ALA A 903 -35.10 9.76 14.41
C ALA A 903 -36.02 8.86 15.26
N ASP A 904 -37.26 8.63 14.82
CA ASP A 904 -38.20 7.76 15.52
C ASP A 904 -37.72 6.31 15.52
N GLY A 905 -37.84 5.60 16.64
CA GLY A 905 -37.64 4.15 16.68
C GLY A 905 -38.63 3.40 15.79
N GLY A 906 -38.26 2.19 15.34
CA GLY A 906 -39.16 1.33 14.58
C GLY A 906 -40.46 1.03 15.34
N ASN A 907 -41.58 0.82 14.65
CA ASN A 907 -42.86 0.55 15.31
C ASN A 907 -42.95 -0.90 15.86
N ALA A 908 -42.10 -1.23 16.84
CA ALA A 908 -42.07 -2.50 17.55
C ALA A 908 -41.67 -2.30 19.03
N ALA A 909 -41.93 -3.29 19.88
CA ALA A 909 -41.55 -3.20 21.28
C ALA A 909 -40.01 -3.22 21.45
N GLY A 910 -39.47 -2.32 22.29
CA GLY A 910 -38.06 -2.30 22.66
C GLY A 910 -37.15 -1.50 21.73
N THR A 911 -37.68 -0.86 20.69
CA THR A 911 -36.95 0.10 19.85
C THR A 911 -36.81 1.44 20.54
N ALA A 912 -35.68 2.12 20.33
CA ALA A 912 -35.40 3.44 20.88
C ALA A 912 -35.36 4.48 19.76
N GLY A 913 -35.72 5.72 20.10
CA GLY A 913 -35.45 6.91 19.31
C GLY A 913 -33.96 7.21 19.20
N GLY A 914 -33.61 8.14 18.31
CA GLY A 914 -32.23 8.33 17.91
C GLY A 914 -31.43 9.25 18.83
N THR A 915 -30.18 9.47 18.45
CA THR A 915 -29.24 10.34 19.17
C THR A 915 -28.93 11.60 18.36
N LEU A 916 -29.10 12.77 18.97
CA LEU A 916 -28.66 14.06 18.41
C LEU A 916 -27.42 14.56 19.15
N GLN A 917 -26.34 14.82 18.42
CA GLN A 917 -25.10 15.39 18.96
C GLN A 917 -24.77 16.68 18.21
N LEU A 918 -24.64 17.79 18.91
CA LEU A 918 -24.28 19.08 18.31
C LEU A 918 -23.06 19.66 19.04
N ALA A 919 -22.04 20.06 18.28
CA ALA A 919 -20.82 20.62 18.83
C ALA A 919 -20.36 21.87 18.07
N LEU A 920 -20.10 22.95 18.81
CA LEU A 920 -19.34 24.09 18.29
C LEU A 920 -17.88 23.86 18.65
N ASN A 921 -17.04 23.50 17.67
CA ASN A 921 -15.68 23.02 17.93
C ASN A 921 -14.63 23.71 17.06
N ILE A 922 -13.73 24.46 17.69
CA ILE A 922 -12.66 25.22 16.99
C ILE A 922 -11.29 24.53 17.05
N ASN A 923 -11.15 23.38 17.71
CA ASN A 923 -9.85 22.77 17.98
C ASN A 923 -9.13 22.27 16.72
N ASN A 924 -9.88 21.89 15.69
CA ASN A 924 -9.35 21.24 14.49
C ASN A 924 -9.20 22.20 13.28
N ARG A 925 -9.39 23.51 13.48
CA ARG A 925 -9.35 24.50 12.38
C ARG A 925 -7.95 24.79 11.82
N SER A 926 -6.90 24.24 12.44
CA SER A 926 -5.48 24.49 12.11
C SER A 926 -5.13 25.98 12.08
N ASP A 927 -5.40 26.70 13.18
CA ASP A 927 -5.09 28.13 13.31
C ASP A 927 -3.61 28.35 13.69
N PRO A 928 -2.77 28.91 12.80
CA PRO A 928 -1.35 29.08 13.06
C PRO A 928 -1.03 30.29 13.96
N ASN A 929 -1.98 31.23 14.15
CA ASN A 929 -1.73 32.55 14.75
C ASN A 929 -2.45 32.75 16.10
N ILE A 930 -2.71 31.66 16.83
CA ILE A 930 -3.37 31.71 18.16
C ILE A 930 -2.67 32.70 19.11
N GLU A 931 -1.35 32.88 18.98
CA GLU A 931 -0.54 33.72 19.88
C GLU A 931 -0.36 35.18 19.41
N THR A 932 -0.50 35.46 18.11
CA THR A 932 -0.18 36.76 17.49
C THR A 932 -1.40 37.52 16.96
N GLY A 933 -2.58 36.89 16.98
CA GLY A 933 -3.84 37.45 16.51
C GLY A 933 -4.43 36.58 15.40
N SER A 934 -5.44 35.78 15.74
CA SER A 934 -6.13 34.89 14.81
C SER A 934 -6.92 35.67 13.76
N THR A 935 -6.89 35.21 12.51
CA THR A 935 -7.78 35.68 11.44
C THR A 935 -9.18 35.08 11.53
N PHE A 936 -9.37 34.06 12.38
CA PHE A 936 -10.67 33.43 12.63
C PHE A 936 -11.51 34.24 13.63
N PRO A 937 -12.85 34.15 13.57
CA PRO A 937 -13.73 34.82 14.51
C PRO A 937 -13.44 34.40 15.96
N GLY A 938 -13.16 35.40 16.81
CA GLY A 938 -12.92 35.22 18.26
C GLY A 938 -14.16 35.21 19.14
N ALA A 939 -15.37 35.17 18.55
CA ALA A 939 -16.62 35.12 19.30
C ALA A 939 -16.70 33.85 20.20
N PRO A 940 -17.25 33.94 21.42
CA PRO A 940 -17.50 32.77 22.27
C PRO A 940 -18.43 31.78 21.59
N ARG A 941 -18.20 30.47 21.79
CA ARG A 941 -19.10 29.44 21.28
C ARG A 941 -20.35 29.36 22.15
N THR A 942 -21.52 29.64 21.56
CA THR A 942 -22.80 29.72 22.27
C THR A 942 -23.87 28.85 21.62
N PHE A 943 -24.42 27.88 22.36
CA PHE A 943 -25.66 27.19 21.98
C PHE A 943 -26.86 27.89 22.61
N VAL A 944 -27.85 28.26 21.81
CA VAL A 944 -29.13 28.81 22.27
C VAL A 944 -30.19 27.71 22.20
N VAL A 945 -30.72 27.33 23.35
CA VAL A 945 -31.80 26.35 23.49
C VAL A 945 -33.09 27.10 23.83
N SER A 946 -34.10 26.98 22.99
CA SER A 946 -35.42 27.61 23.20
C SER A 946 -36.52 26.56 23.28
N GLN A 947 -37.73 26.93 23.71
CA GLN A 947 -38.86 26.00 23.70
C GLN A 947 -39.35 25.72 22.27
N GLN A 948 -39.57 26.78 21.50
CA GLN A 948 -40.13 26.73 20.14
C GLN A 948 -39.07 27.09 19.11
N ALA A 949 -39.11 26.40 17.96
CA ALA A 949 -38.21 26.69 16.86
C ALA A 949 -38.43 28.12 16.34
N THR A 950 -37.34 28.89 16.27
CA THR A 950 -37.32 30.21 15.62
C THR A 950 -36.44 30.10 14.39
N PRO A 951 -36.90 30.48 13.18
CA PRO A 951 -36.08 30.45 11.98
C PRO A 951 -34.79 31.25 12.20
N THR A 952 -33.66 30.59 11.95
CA THR A 952 -32.33 31.14 12.20
C THR A 952 -31.76 31.82 10.95
N LEU A 953 -32.20 31.38 9.77
CA LEU A 953 -31.85 31.97 8.49
C LEU A 953 -32.78 33.15 8.18
N THR A 954 -32.24 34.37 8.17
CA THR A 954 -32.99 35.62 7.93
C THR A 954 -32.66 36.20 6.55
N SER A 955 -33.34 37.27 6.11
CA SER A 955 -33.18 37.80 4.74
C SER A 955 -31.75 38.20 4.33
N GLY A 956 -30.83 38.40 5.29
CA GLY A 956 -29.42 38.70 5.02
C GLY A 956 -28.45 37.51 5.16
N PHE A 957 -28.95 36.32 5.51
CA PHE A 957 -28.21 35.06 5.60
C PHE A 957 -29.21 33.92 5.39
N SER A 958 -29.54 33.68 4.13
CA SER A 958 -30.55 32.68 3.73
C SER A 958 -30.27 32.05 2.38
N GLN A 959 -29.40 32.64 1.56
CA GLN A 959 -29.01 32.11 0.26
C GLN A 959 -27.71 31.31 0.40
N ILE A 960 -27.60 30.27 -0.42
CA ILE A 960 -26.37 29.46 -0.49
C ILE A 960 -25.20 30.36 -0.91
N GLY A 961 -24.10 30.26 -0.18
CA GLY A 961 -22.91 31.08 -0.40
C GLY A 961 -22.93 32.45 0.30
N ASP A 962 -24.01 32.79 1.02
CA ASP A 962 -24.02 33.99 1.87
C ASP A 962 -22.89 33.94 2.90
N ALA A 963 -22.23 35.08 3.11
CA ALA A 963 -21.22 35.21 4.15
C ALA A 963 -21.86 35.19 5.54
N LEU A 964 -21.30 34.42 6.46
CA LEU A 964 -21.73 34.33 7.85
C LEU A 964 -21.67 35.72 8.51
N PRO A 965 -22.80 36.28 8.96
CA PRO A 965 -22.81 37.56 9.66
C PRO A 965 -22.02 37.48 10.97
N ASN A 966 -21.20 38.50 11.26
CA ASN A 966 -20.39 38.56 12.48
C ASN A 966 -21.19 38.35 13.78
N GLY A 967 -22.46 38.76 13.83
CA GLY A 967 -23.33 38.57 14.99
C GLY A 967 -23.83 37.14 15.20
N LEU A 968 -23.71 36.28 14.19
CA LEU A 968 -24.08 34.87 14.25
C LEU A 968 -22.87 33.94 14.37
N ALA A 969 -21.65 34.48 14.23
CA ALA A 969 -20.42 33.71 14.35
C ALA A 969 -20.28 33.11 15.76
N GLY A 970 -19.92 31.82 15.82
CA GLY A 970 -19.80 31.05 17.05
C GLY A 970 -21.14 30.72 17.70
N SER A 971 -22.26 30.84 16.99
CA SER A 971 -23.59 30.58 17.56
C SER A 971 -24.27 29.37 16.92
N ALA A 972 -25.07 28.68 17.72
CA ALA A 972 -25.91 27.56 17.29
C ALA A 972 -27.28 27.66 17.97
N TRP A 973 -28.35 27.23 17.29
CA TRP A 973 -29.72 27.28 17.82
C TRP A 973 -30.40 25.92 17.69
N ILE A 974 -31.14 25.53 18.73
CA ILE A 974 -31.98 24.32 18.73
C ILE A 974 -33.20 24.54 19.63
N ALA A 975 -34.34 23.94 19.28
CA ALA A 975 -35.55 24.01 20.10
C ALA A 975 -35.90 22.66 20.76
N ALA A 976 -36.41 22.70 21.98
CA ALA A 976 -36.86 21.51 22.69
C ALA A 976 -37.98 20.78 21.94
N GLU A 977 -38.94 21.51 21.37
CA GLU A 977 -39.99 20.92 20.53
C GLU A 977 -39.43 20.26 19.26
N GLN A 978 -38.38 20.82 18.66
CA GLN A 978 -37.73 20.24 17.47
C GLN A 978 -37.06 18.90 17.78
N ILE A 979 -36.44 18.78 18.97
CA ILE A 979 -35.81 17.53 19.43
C ILE A 979 -36.88 16.46 19.69
N VAL A 980 -37.93 16.80 20.42
CA VAL A 980 -39.00 15.84 20.77
C VAL A 980 -39.80 15.44 19.52
N ALA A 981 -40.18 16.40 18.67
CA ALA A 981 -40.91 16.12 17.44
C ALA A 981 -40.07 15.36 16.40
N GLY A 982 -38.73 15.41 16.53
CA GLY A 982 -37.80 14.64 15.72
C GLY A 982 -37.63 13.20 16.17
N GLY A 983 -38.18 12.78 17.33
CA GLY A 983 -38.08 11.41 17.82
C GLY A 983 -36.75 11.07 18.50
N PHE A 984 -35.98 12.06 18.97
CA PHE A 984 -34.71 11.82 19.67
C PHE A 984 -34.94 11.42 21.13
N ASP A 985 -34.34 10.30 21.53
CA ASP A 985 -34.31 9.84 22.93
C ASP A 985 -33.04 10.29 23.66
N SER A 986 -32.02 10.72 22.92
CA SER A 986 -30.74 11.16 23.45
C SER A 986 -30.28 12.49 22.84
N LEU A 987 -29.75 13.39 23.66
CA LEU A 987 -29.17 14.67 23.24
C LEU A 987 -27.80 14.89 23.86
N ALA A 988 -26.84 15.34 23.05
CA ALA A 988 -25.55 15.87 23.49
C ALA A 988 -25.28 17.25 22.87
N LEU A 989 -24.98 18.25 23.71
CA LEU A 989 -24.57 19.59 23.29
C LEU A 989 -23.19 19.90 23.86
N ALA A 990 -22.25 20.35 23.01
CA ALA A 990 -20.89 20.64 23.41
C ALA A 990 -20.35 21.96 22.85
N THR A 991 -19.68 22.77 23.67
CA THR A 991 -18.95 23.96 23.22
C THR A 991 -17.45 23.80 23.53
N SER A 992 -16.59 23.91 22.52
CA SER A 992 -15.14 23.99 22.70
C SER A 992 -14.61 25.37 22.32
N GLY A 993 -13.75 25.91 23.17
CA GLY A 993 -13.52 27.34 23.31
C GLY A 993 -12.13 27.86 23.01
N THR A 994 -12.03 29.19 23.01
CA THR A 994 -10.78 29.94 22.80
C THR A 994 -9.81 29.76 23.97
N TYR A 995 -8.60 29.31 23.67
CA TYR A 995 -7.48 29.31 24.61
C TYR A 995 -6.71 30.63 24.52
N VAL A 996 -6.26 31.16 25.66
CA VAL A 996 -5.23 32.19 25.74
C VAL A 996 -4.04 31.59 26.47
N THR A 997 -2.85 31.86 25.95
CA THR A 997 -1.60 31.50 26.63
C THR A 997 -1.38 32.46 27.78
N VAL A 998 -1.40 31.95 29.01
CA VAL A 998 -1.01 32.69 30.22
C VAL A 998 0.43 32.34 30.54
N THR A 999 1.31 33.33 30.50
CA THR A 999 2.71 33.19 30.92
C THR A 999 2.87 33.69 32.35
N GLU A 1000 3.05 32.77 33.29
CA GLU A 1000 3.43 33.08 34.68
C GLU A 1000 4.81 32.51 34.98
N GLY A 1001 5.70 33.32 35.55
CA GLY A 1001 7.03 32.87 35.96
C GLY A 1001 7.94 32.38 34.83
N GLY A 1002 7.66 32.74 33.58
CA GLY A 1002 8.39 32.26 32.39
C GLY A 1002 7.88 30.93 31.81
N ALA A 1003 6.84 30.34 32.41
CA ALA A 1003 6.16 29.17 31.88
C ALA A 1003 4.83 29.59 31.23
N SER A 1004 4.62 29.18 29.99
CA SER A 1004 3.37 29.41 29.25
C SER A 1004 2.42 28.24 29.44
N SER A 1005 1.18 28.52 29.85
CA SER A 1005 0.10 27.54 29.99
C SER A 1005 -1.13 27.98 29.20
N LYS A 1006 -1.80 27.05 28.51
CA LYS A 1006 -3.05 27.34 27.79
C LYS A 1006 -4.20 27.38 28.79
N VAL A 1007 -4.81 28.55 28.99
CA VAL A 1007 -6.01 28.72 29.81
C VAL A 1007 -7.17 29.04 28.88
N GLN A 1008 -8.30 28.36 29.03
CA GLN A 1008 -9.50 28.71 28.27
C GLN A 1008 -10.07 30.03 28.81
N VAL A 1009 -10.31 31.01 27.93
CA VAL A 1009 -10.73 32.38 28.33
C VAL A 1009 -12.05 32.80 27.67
N GLY A 1010 -12.78 31.85 27.09
CA GLY A 1010 -14.08 32.09 26.47
C GLY A 1010 -15.25 32.01 27.45
N ASN A 1011 -16.23 32.91 27.30
CA ASN A 1011 -17.58 32.78 27.88
C ASN A 1011 -18.42 31.73 27.12
N ASP A 1012 -17.84 30.60 26.74
CA ASP A 1012 -18.56 29.58 25.98
C ASP A 1012 -19.71 29.05 26.83
N ALA A 1013 -20.89 28.94 26.23
CA ALA A 1013 -22.11 28.75 26.99
C ALA A 1013 -23.17 27.94 26.26
N ILE A 1014 -23.96 27.19 27.03
CA ILE A 1014 -25.30 26.76 26.62
C ILE A 1014 -26.29 27.69 27.31
N VAL A 1015 -27.05 28.45 26.52
CA VAL A 1015 -27.99 29.49 26.92
C VAL A 1015 -29.42 28.99 26.70
N PHE A 1016 -30.18 28.82 27.78
CA PHE A 1016 -31.62 28.56 27.72
C PHE A 1016 -32.36 29.89 27.58
N GLU A 1017 -33.06 30.07 26.47
CA GLU A 1017 -33.82 31.28 26.15
C GLU A 1017 -35.32 31.08 26.41
N GLY A 1018 -35.84 31.87 27.36
CA GLY A 1018 -37.21 31.75 27.86
C GLY A 1018 -37.42 30.55 28.77
N ASP A 1019 -38.67 30.14 28.97
CA ASP A 1019 -38.98 28.92 29.72
C ASP A 1019 -38.81 27.69 28.80
N VAL A 1020 -38.02 26.69 29.23
CA VAL A 1020 -37.69 25.51 28.42
C VAL A 1020 -38.06 24.22 29.16
N SER A 1021 -38.73 23.30 28.49
CA SER A 1021 -39.09 21.97 28.99
C SER A 1021 -38.67 20.92 27.96
N LEU A 1022 -37.70 20.09 28.31
CA LEU A 1022 -37.19 19.00 27.49
C LEU A 1022 -37.27 17.67 28.24
N LYS A 1023 -37.95 16.69 27.63
CA LYS A 1023 -38.02 15.32 28.13
C LYS A 1023 -37.46 14.38 27.06
N LEU A 1024 -36.51 13.56 27.48
CA LEU A 1024 -35.83 12.53 26.70
C LEU A 1024 -35.99 11.20 27.41
N ASP A 1025 -36.14 10.10 26.67
CA ASP A 1025 -36.35 8.78 27.27
C ASP A 1025 -35.03 8.09 27.67
N ASN A 1026 -33.88 8.51 27.11
CA ASN A 1026 -32.58 7.88 27.36
C ASN A 1026 -31.55 8.82 28.03
N ALA A 1027 -30.90 9.71 27.27
CA ALA A 1027 -29.72 10.43 27.78
C ALA A 1027 -29.69 11.93 27.45
N LEU A 1028 -29.12 12.72 28.37
CA LEU A 1028 -28.84 14.15 28.17
C LEU A 1028 -27.41 14.48 28.57
N ALA A 1029 -26.61 15.07 27.68
CA ALA A 1029 -25.27 15.54 27.97
C ALA A 1029 -25.10 17.02 27.59
N LEU A 1030 -24.70 17.87 28.54
CA LEU A 1030 -24.43 19.29 28.31
C LEU A 1030 -23.00 19.64 28.74
N ASP A 1031 -22.12 19.83 27.76
CA ASP A 1031 -20.71 20.17 27.94
C ASP A 1031 -20.44 21.63 27.51
N ALA A 1032 -20.41 22.53 28.49
CA ALA A 1032 -20.00 23.91 28.30
C ALA A 1032 -19.39 24.47 29.57
N ALA A 1033 -18.57 25.51 29.43
CA ALA A 1033 -18.01 26.23 30.56
C ALA A 1033 -19.12 26.92 31.39
N ASN A 1034 -20.17 27.40 30.73
CA ASN A 1034 -21.29 28.07 31.36
C ASN A 1034 -22.63 27.47 30.91
N LEU A 1035 -23.55 27.28 31.86
CA LEU A 1035 -24.97 27.06 31.60
C LEU A 1035 -25.71 28.32 32.05
N VAL A 1036 -26.37 29.01 31.12
CA VAL A 1036 -26.94 30.35 31.33
C VAL A 1036 -28.43 30.35 30.99
N TRP A 1037 -29.20 31.20 31.67
CA TRP A 1037 -30.59 31.48 31.31
C TRP A 1037 -30.74 32.94 30.85
N ARG A 1038 -31.50 33.16 29.76
CA ARG A 1038 -31.83 34.48 29.22
C ARG A 1038 -33.34 34.62 29.04
N ARG A 1039 -33.90 35.75 29.48
CA ARG A 1039 -35.31 36.09 29.24
C ARG A 1039 -35.55 36.39 27.75
N ALA A 1040 -36.57 35.76 27.15
CA ALA A 1040 -37.03 36.01 25.78
C ALA A 1040 -38.24 36.96 25.73
N ALA A 1041 -39.20 36.78 26.64
CA ALA A 1041 -40.44 37.54 26.76
C ALA A 1041 -40.71 37.96 28.21
N ALA A 1042 -41.56 38.98 28.39
CA ALA A 1042 -41.94 39.45 29.72
C ALA A 1042 -42.73 38.42 30.56
N ALA A 1043 -43.32 37.41 29.89
CA ALA A 1043 -44.09 36.34 30.50
C ALA A 1043 -43.23 35.18 31.04
N ASP A 1044 -41.94 35.11 30.66
CA ASP A 1044 -41.07 34.00 31.06
C ASP A 1044 -40.83 34.01 32.57
N THR A 1045 -41.01 32.84 33.17
CA THR A 1045 -40.88 32.62 34.62
C THR A 1045 -39.44 32.38 35.04
N GLY A 1046 -38.54 32.05 34.11
CA GLY A 1046 -37.16 31.66 34.40
C GLY A 1046 -36.98 30.17 34.63
N SER A 1047 -37.88 29.34 34.12
CA SER A 1047 -37.92 27.90 34.40
C SER A 1047 -37.30 27.07 33.27
N VAL A 1048 -36.29 26.26 33.60
CA VAL A 1048 -35.69 25.25 32.71
C VAL A 1048 -35.89 23.87 33.34
N THR A 1049 -36.64 22.99 32.68
CA THR A 1049 -36.92 21.61 33.11
C THR A 1049 -36.31 20.63 32.13
N LEU A 1050 -35.36 19.81 32.59
CA LEU A 1050 -34.65 18.81 31.80
C LEU A 1050 -34.88 17.44 32.44
N GLN A 1051 -35.47 16.49 31.70
CA GLN A 1051 -35.74 15.14 32.17
C GLN A 1051 -35.14 14.12 31.20
N ALA A 1052 -34.30 13.21 31.71
CA ALA A 1052 -33.73 12.08 30.99
C ALA A 1052 -33.46 10.92 31.96
N THR A 1053 -33.31 9.69 31.45
CA THR A 1053 -32.93 8.53 32.29
C THR A 1053 -31.52 8.69 32.84
N THR A 1054 -30.61 9.22 32.02
CA THR A 1054 -29.25 9.60 32.43
C THR A 1054 -28.97 11.05 32.03
N ALA A 1055 -28.26 11.81 32.89
CA ALA A 1055 -27.89 13.18 32.60
C ALA A 1055 -26.46 13.49 33.06
N THR A 1056 -25.66 14.13 32.20
CA THR A 1056 -24.33 14.66 32.51
C THR A 1056 -24.28 16.15 32.23
N LEU A 1057 -23.77 16.93 33.18
CA LEU A 1057 -23.72 18.39 33.12
C LEU A 1057 -22.33 18.88 33.53
N GLY A 1058 -21.74 19.75 32.71
CA GLY A 1058 -20.45 20.39 32.97
C GLY A 1058 -19.31 19.89 32.06
N SER A 1059 -18.20 20.62 32.03
CA SER A 1059 -17.04 20.28 31.20
C SER A 1059 -16.04 19.37 31.92
N ASP A 1060 -15.51 18.35 31.26
CA ASP A 1060 -14.32 17.65 31.73
C ASP A 1060 -13.03 18.47 31.41
N SER A 1061 -11.92 18.10 32.03
CA SER A 1061 -10.64 18.81 31.86
C SER A 1061 -9.93 18.51 30.54
N PHE A 1062 -10.39 17.48 29.80
CA PHE A 1062 -9.69 16.89 28.65
C PHE A 1062 -10.51 16.86 27.35
N ARG A 1063 -11.80 17.22 27.41
CA ARG A 1063 -12.79 17.38 26.33
C ARG A 1063 -12.73 16.31 25.25
N HIS A 1064 -12.73 15.04 25.67
CA HIS A 1064 -12.87 13.91 24.76
C HIS A 1064 -14.33 13.73 24.32
N SER A 1065 -14.55 13.21 23.11
CA SER A 1065 -15.89 12.86 22.59
C SER A 1065 -16.57 11.82 23.49
N PHE A 1066 -17.54 12.24 24.29
CA PHE A 1066 -18.13 11.44 25.36
C PHE A 1066 -19.51 10.86 24.96
N LEU A 1067 -19.52 9.87 24.07
CA LEU A 1067 -20.66 8.93 23.91
C LEU A 1067 -20.18 7.52 23.50
N ASN A 1068 -19.08 7.04 24.11
CA ASN A 1068 -18.83 5.59 24.17
C ASN A 1068 -19.55 5.04 25.41
N PRO A 1069 -20.58 4.18 25.26
CA PRO A 1069 -21.18 3.51 26.40
C PRO A 1069 -20.18 2.50 26.95
N THR A 1070 -19.43 2.85 27.99
CA THR A 1070 -18.82 1.83 28.85
C THR A 1070 -19.90 1.25 29.74
N ALA A 1071 -20.05 -0.08 29.64
CA ALA A 1071 -20.98 -0.94 30.35
C ALA A 1071 -21.38 -0.47 31.75
N GLY A 1072 -22.69 -0.51 32.02
CA GLY A 1072 -23.20 -0.82 33.35
C GLY A 1072 -23.15 -2.32 33.60
#